data_AF-A0A8S1J197-F1
#
_entry.id   AF-A0A8S1J197-F1
#
_cell.length_a   1.000
_cell.length_b   1.000
_cell.length_c   1.000
_cell.angle_alpha   90.00
_cell.angle_beta   90.00
_cell.angle_gamma   90.00
#
_symmetry.space_group_name_H-M   'P 1'
#
loop_
_entity.id
_entity.type
_entity.pdbx_description
1 polymer ?
#
loop_
_entity_poly.entity_id
_entity_poly.type
_entity_poly.pdbx_seq_one_letter_code
_entity_poly.pdbx_strand_id
1 'polypeptide(L)'
;MGEAFSSHGEADAVGLMTGDVTINPNANCIVMTTEILRSMLYRGSLLLREVAWVVFDEVHYMQDKERGVVWEETIIVLPKEVKMVFLSATLSNAGEFAGWVAHLHKQPCHVVNTDFRPTPLRHYGFPLGGTGLYNLKGEDGIFRGTNFRNLRDSFENIGKKIGGDGQRSGDGRCGRDRGSRRISKQELMDTKMKNVQEITRIMKLLKDKDFIPAIVFSFSKRETELNAMEIANTNFNTEEESAKIREVCTNALSCLSENDRDLPAVQHLLPILEKGVGVHHAGLLPILKEITEILFQEHLVKVLCATETFAMGVNMPARAVIFSSLRKFDGKEERYIKSGEYIQMSGRAGRRGIDDRGYVILMIDEQLDEETCRSMLLGEPAPLKSSFRLSYYTLLNLMRRVEGTQQSMDDVIKLSFQQYQHDRNVPKMEQELKQLEQQAKDALGSMSTDSVLEYNRVSKAIRKLQKLVRKRTVLVPIRILHVLQPGRLVNVAKWGWGMCVSVVREEGKGFKKDSYMLDTLLCCKKDENRGTAQAESVGHDSPNCELNVVPVPLEAVEAISSLVLPLPEDLCPVDARLGVLQSLRSIHARFQDGLPLLDPITDMGITDPEMLAAVKEIQELETKLLKNPVRQEMQSKDSEKHLRTKAKLEAQADQLRADMHKSLLSSFREEAKHRVSILEKLGHLNAEGVVQLKGKAACEIDTADELLCTELMFNGGLSDLDKHQLAALLSCLIPTEKSEEEIKLKTELSGPLHKLQETARMIAEVSTECKLKVEAEEYISSFKPFLMDVVYAWSKGASFAEICDMTDIFEGSIIRATRRLDELMMQLAEAARVVGDEDLAKKFQESDATLKRDIIFAASLYV
;
A
#
# COMPACT_ATOMS: atom_id res chain seq x y z
N MET A 1 5.75 30.19 -7.43
CA MET A 1 7.02 30.77 -7.91
C MET A 1 6.80 31.92 -8.89
N GLY A 2 5.87 31.82 -9.85
CA GLY A 2 5.52 32.92 -10.77
C GLY A 2 5.25 34.25 -10.06
N GLU A 3 4.43 34.27 -9.01
CA GLU A 3 4.20 35.49 -8.20
C GLU A 3 5.46 36.01 -7.48
N ALA A 4 6.36 35.11 -7.05
CA ALA A 4 7.61 35.48 -6.39
C ALA A 4 8.61 36.12 -7.37
N PHE A 5 8.62 35.72 -8.64
CA PHE A 5 9.46 36.34 -9.68
C PHE A 5 8.78 37.56 -10.34
N SER A 6 7.45 37.55 -10.49
CA SER A 6 6.68 38.72 -10.93
C SER A 6 6.78 39.88 -9.95
N SER A 7 6.82 39.63 -8.64
CA SER A 7 7.05 40.67 -7.62
C SER A 7 8.45 41.29 -7.68
N HIS A 8 9.40 40.67 -8.37
CA HIS A 8 10.75 41.20 -8.60
C HIS A 8 10.92 41.87 -9.98
N GLY A 9 9.86 41.94 -10.80
CA GLY A 9 9.89 42.63 -12.10
C GLY A 9 10.50 41.84 -13.26
N GLU A 10 10.70 40.52 -13.09
CA GLU A 10 11.34 39.63 -14.08
C GLU A 10 10.41 38.47 -14.50
N ALA A 11 9.13 38.75 -14.75
CA ALA A 11 8.18 37.72 -15.19
C ALA A 11 8.63 37.03 -16.50
N ASP A 12 9.26 37.78 -17.41
CA ASP A 12 9.79 37.27 -18.68
C ASP A 12 11.08 36.43 -18.53
N ALA A 13 11.67 36.36 -17.34
CA ALA A 13 12.89 35.59 -17.08
C ALA A 13 12.63 34.13 -16.67
N VAL A 14 11.36 33.74 -16.52
CA VAL A 14 10.94 32.39 -16.13
C VAL A 14 10.15 31.71 -17.26
N GLY A 15 10.51 30.46 -17.54
CA GLY A 15 9.84 29.56 -18.45
C GLY A 15 9.19 28.38 -17.71
N LEU A 16 8.23 27.74 -18.38
CA LEU A 16 7.56 26.54 -17.89
C LEU A 16 7.59 25.48 -18.98
N MET A 17 8.10 24.29 -18.66
CA MET A 17 8.11 23.13 -19.55
C MET A 17 7.50 21.92 -18.85
N THR A 18 6.24 21.63 -19.15
CA THR A 18 5.55 20.43 -18.70
C THR A 18 5.15 19.59 -19.91
N GLY A 19 4.67 18.36 -19.67
CA GLY A 19 4.09 17.54 -20.75
C GLY A 19 2.86 18.20 -21.40
N ASP A 20 2.13 19.02 -20.65
CA ASP A 20 0.91 19.69 -21.11
C ASP A 20 1.20 21.01 -21.86
N VAL A 21 2.15 21.81 -21.35
CA VAL A 21 2.35 23.20 -21.78
C VAL A 21 3.83 23.56 -21.79
N THR A 22 4.27 24.23 -22.85
CA THR A 22 5.60 24.83 -22.97
C THR A 22 5.46 26.33 -23.17
N ILE A 23 5.92 27.12 -22.20
CA ILE A 23 5.91 28.58 -22.19
C ILE A 23 7.33 29.08 -22.00
N ASN A 24 7.76 30.01 -22.85
CA ASN A 24 9.06 30.68 -22.78
C ASN A 24 10.25 29.71 -22.54
N PRO A 25 10.50 28.74 -23.44
CA PRO A 25 11.53 27.72 -23.23
C PRO A 25 12.97 28.26 -23.26
N ASN A 26 13.17 29.50 -23.71
CA ASN A 26 14.48 30.16 -23.78
C ASN A 26 14.74 31.07 -22.56
N ALA A 27 13.93 30.96 -21.51
CA ALA A 27 14.09 31.71 -20.29
C ALA A 27 15.35 31.28 -19.50
N ASN A 28 15.89 32.19 -18.69
CA ASN A 28 17.06 31.92 -17.85
C ASN A 28 16.75 30.93 -16.70
N CYS A 29 15.51 30.95 -16.20
CA CYS A 29 15.02 30.00 -15.21
C CYS A 29 13.89 29.19 -15.83
N ILE A 30 13.98 27.87 -15.82
CA ILE A 30 12.95 27.00 -16.39
C ILE A 30 12.40 26.10 -15.28
N VAL A 31 11.11 26.23 -15.00
CA VAL A 31 10.38 25.28 -14.17
C VAL A 31 9.94 24.13 -15.08
N MET A 32 10.35 22.91 -14.76
CA MET A 32 9.98 21.74 -15.56
C MET A 32 9.69 20.52 -14.70
N THR A 33 9.00 19.53 -15.27
CA THR A 33 8.83 18.23 -14.61
C THR A 33 10.10 17.38 -14.73
N THR A 34 10.30 16.47 -13.78
CA THR A 34 11.46 15.56 -13.77
C THR A 34 11.50 14.69 -15.02
N GLU A 35 10.34 14.29 -15.53
CA GLU A 35 10.19 13.50 -16.75
C GLU A 35 10.70 14.26 -17.99
N ILE A 36 10.38 15.56 -18.12
CA ILE A 36 10.87 16.41 -19.21
C ILE A 36 12.39 16.59 -19.11
N LEU A 37 12.93 16.85 -17.92
CA LEU A 37 14.38 16.95 -17.70
C LEU A 37 15.10 15.65 -18.09
N ARG A 38 14.56 14.49 -17.69
CA ARG A 38 15.08 13.18 -18.06
C ARG A 38 15.09 12.97 -19.57
N SER A 39 13.98 13.29 -20.24
CA SER A 39 13.87 13.18 -21.71
C SER A 39 14.89 14.08 -22.42
N MET A 40 15.07 15.32 -21.96
CA MET A 40 16.09 16.24 -22.48
C MET A 40 17.51 15.70 -22.31
N LEU A 41 17.79 15.03 -21.17
CA LEU A 41 19.08 14.40 -20.89
C LEU A 41 19.37 13.22 -21.82
N TYR A 42 18.38 12.34 -22.08
CA TYR A 42 18.54 11.24 -23.02
C TYR A 42 18.66 11.71 -24.48
N ARG A 43 17.92 12.76 -24.86
CA ARG A 43 18.00 13.38 -26.21
C ARG A 43 19.26 14.21 -26.42
N GLY A 44 19.99 14.56 -25.35
CA GLY A 44 21.19 15.39 -25.43
C GLY A 44 20.89 16.83 -25.85
N SER A 45 19.83 17.42 -25.29
CA SER A 45 19.42 18.80 -25.60
C SER A 45 20.57 19.81 -25.41
N LEU A 46 20.71 20.75 -26.35
CA LEU A 46 21.73 21.79 -26.28
C LEU A 46 21.55 22.72 -25.07
N LEU A 47 20.30 22.91 -24.62
CA LEU A 47 19.97 23.74 -23.45
C LEU A 47 20.71 23.29 -22.20
N LEU A 48 20.94 21.98 -22.04
CA LEU A 48 21.62 21.43 -20.87
C LEU A 48 23.09 21.82 -20.77
N ARG A 49 23.71 22.30 -21.86
CA ARG A 49 25.10 22.78 -21.84
C ARG A 49 25.26 24.11 -21.12
N GLU A 50 24.20 24.90 -21.04
CA GLU A 50 24.19 26.24 -20.42
C GLU A 50 23.74 26.18 -18.95
N VAL A 51 23.23 25.04 -18.50
CA VAL A 51 22.72 24.87 -17.13
C VAL A 51 23.87 24.74 -16.14
N ALA A 52 23.94 25.68 -15.20
CA ALA A 52 24.91 25.63 -14.09
C ALA A 52 24.35 24.96 -12.83
N TRP A 53 23.05 25.13 -12.56
CA TRP A 53 22.37 24.67 -11.33
C TRP A 53 21.06 23.98 -11.66
N VAL A 54 20.79 22.87 -10.97
CA VAL A 54 19.49 22.18 -10.99
C VAL A 54 18.95 22.11 -9.56
N VAL A 55 17.71 22.56 -9.38
CA VAL A 55 17.01 22.50 -8.10
C VAL A 55 15.99 21.37 -8.15
N PHE A 56 16.18 20.36 -7.32
CA PHE A 56 15.27 19.26 -7.11
C PHE A 56 14.40 19.57 -5.89
N ASP A 57 13.14 19.93 -6.14
CA ASP A 57 12.17 20.12 -5.07
C ASP A 57 11.56 18.77 -4.66
N GLU A 58 11.29 18.58 -3.37
CA GLU A 58 10.72 17.35 -2.80
C GLU A 58 11.40 16.02 -3.24
N VAL A 59 12.73 15.96 -3.19
CA VAL A 59 13.54 14.79 -3.61
C VAL A 59 13.18 13.48 -2.89
N HIS A 60 12.52 13.58 -1.73
CA HIS A 60 12.01 12.42 -1.01
C HIS A 60 10.97 11.60 -1.81
N TYR A 61 10.43 12.13 -2.92
CA TYR A 61 9.65 11.36 -3.89
C TYR A 61 10.41 10.28 -4.64
N MET A 62 11.74 10.24 -4.52
CA MET A 62 12.53 9.11 -5.02
C MET A 62 12.13 7.77 -4.38
N GLN A 63 11.40 7.77 -3.25
CA GLN A 63 10.82 6.55 -2.65
C GLN A 63 9.59 6.02 -3.38
N ASP A 64 8.97 6.82 -4.25
CA ASP A 64 7.77 6.43 -4.97
C ASP A 64 8.04 5.23 -5.87
N LYS A 65 7.16 4.22 -5.83
CA LYS A 65 7.37 2.95 -6.54
C LYS A 65 7.29 3.07 -8.05
N GLU A 66 6.57 4.06 -8.57
CA GLU A 66 6.33 4.24 -10.00
C GLU A 66 7.25 5.30 -10.59
N ARG A 67 7.34 6.46 -9.92
CA ARG A 67 8.07 7.65 -10.39
C ARG A 67 9.47 7.79 -9.81
N GLY A 68 9.81 7.10 -8.73
CA GLY A 68 11.10 7.26 -8.05
C GLY A 68 12.31 6.91 -8.93
N VAL A 69 12.14 5.99 -9.88
CA VAL A 69 13.16 5.65 -10.88
C VAL A 69 13.57 6.85 -11.76
N VAL A 70 12.62 7.72 -12.11
CA VAL A 70 12.85 8.90 -12.96
C VAL A 70 13.80 9.88 -12.26
N TRP A 71 13.61 10.10 -10.96
CA TRP A 71 14.47 10.96 -10.14
C TRP A 71 15.90 10.42 -10.09
N GLU A 72 16.04 9.14 -9.79
CA GLU A 72 17.34 8.50 -9.65
C GLU A 72 18.11 8.51 -10.98
N GLU A 73 17.47 8.16 -12.09
CA GLU A 73 18.06 8.22 -13.44
C GLU A 73 18.50 9.63 -13.81
N THR A 74 17.65 10.63 -13.55
CA THR A 74 17.96 12.03 -13.85
C THR A 74 19.23 12.46 -13.11
N ILE A 75 19.35 12.12 -11.82
CA ILE A 75 20.53 12.44 -11.02
C ILE A 75 21.78 11.71 -11.54
N ILE A 76 21.67 10.44 -11.96
CA ILE A 76 22.78 9.64 -12.51
C ILE A 76 23.29 10.20 -13.85
N VAL A 77 22.36 10.60 -14.72
CA VAL A 77 22.66 10.99 -16.11
C VAL A 77 23.14 12.45 -16.21
N LEU A 78 22.82 13.28 -15.20
CA LEU A 78 23.23 14.68 -15.16
C LEU A 78 24.76 14.86 -15.36
N PRO A 79 25.19 15.92 -16.08
CA PRO A 79 26.62 16.22 -16.23
C PRO A 79 27.28 16.53 -14.89
N LYS A 80 28.55 16.13 -14.73
CA LYS A 80 29.29 16.28 -13.47
C LYS A 80 29.65 17.72 -13.14
N GLU A 81 29.53 18.63 -14.09
CA GLU A 81 29.81 20.06 -13.94
C GLU A 81 28.67 20.78 -13.22
N VAL A 82 27.44 20.28 -13.39
CA VAL A 82 26.20 20.88 -12.87
C VAL A 82 26.15 20.79 -11.34
N LYS A 83 25.79 21.89 -10.69
CA LYS A 83 25.54 21.95 -9.25
C LYS A 83 24.09 21.60 -8.95
N MET A 84 23.87 20.92 -7.83
CA MET A 84 22.54 20.43 -7.45
C MET A 84 22.12 21.01 -6.10
N VAL A 85 20.86 21.42 -6.00
CA VAL A 85 20.20 21.78 -4.75
C VAL A 85 19.05 20.81 -4.54
N PHE A 86 19.02 20.14 -3.39
CA PHE A 86 17.97 19.19 -3.05
C PHE A 86 17.14 19.71 -1.89
N LEU A 87 15.83 19.88 -2.10
CA LEU A 87 14.87 20.22 -1.06
C LEU A 87 14.11 18.95 -0.69
N SER A 88 13.93 18.71 0.60
CA SER A 88 13.33 17.47 1.11
C SER A 88 12.62 17.72 2.43
N ALA A 89 11.58 16.92 2.70
CA ALA A 89 11.13 16.65 4.06
C ALA A 89 12.27 16.05 4.91
N THR A 90 12.07 15.99 6.23
CA THR A 90 13.05 15.41 7.15
C THR A 90 13.29 13.93 6.83
N LEU A 91 14.56 13.55 6.64
CA LEU A 91 14.98 12.19 6.32
C LEU A 91 16.00 11.71 7.36
N SER A 92 15.83 10.47 7.85
CA SER A 92 16.76 9.88 8.82
C SER A 92 18.14 9.56 8.23
N ASN A 93 18.25 9.36 6.91
CA ASN A 93 19.49 9.00 6.21
C ASN A 93 19.96 10.06 5.20
N ALA A 94 19.71 11.35 5.43
CA ALA A 94 20.15 12.44 4.53
C ALA A 94 21.67 12.40 4.23
N GLY A 95 22.50 12.03 5.21
CA GLY A 95 23.94 11.85 5.02
C GLY A 95 24.32 10.67 4.12
N GLU A 96 23.45 9.68 3.97
CA GLU A 96 23.64 8.60 3.01
C GLU A 96 23.38 9.08 1.58
N PHE A 97 22.28 9.80 1.38
CA PHE A 97 21.95 10.40 0.09
C PHE A 97 23.04 11.37 -0.41
N ALA A 98 23.51 12.28 0.45
CA ALA A 98 24.60 13.17 0.09
C ALA A 98 25.92 12.44 -0.23
N GLY A 99 26.19 11.33 0.48
CA GLY A 99 27.33 10.47 0.20
C GLY A 99 27.26 9.80 -1.18
N TRP A 100 26.06 9.40 -1.61
CA TRP A 100 25.82 8.85 -2.94
C TRP A 100 26.02 9.91 -4.04
N VAL A 101 25.40 11.09 -3.90
CA VAL A 101 25.56 12.20 -4.86
C VAL A 101 27.04 12.60 -4.98
N ALA A 102 27.74 12.69 -3.85
CA ALA A 102 29.17 13.00 -3.83
C ALA A 102 30.02 11.90 -4.50
N HIS A 103 29.65 10.62 -4.31
CA HIS A 103 30.31 9.50 -4.98
C HIS A 103 30.11 9.53 -6.49
N LEU A 104 28.89 9.83 -6.94
CA LEU A 104 28.48 9.84 -8.35
C LEU A 104 29.15 10.98 -9.15
N HIS A 105 29.00 12.22 -8.65
CA HIS A 105 29.42 13.43 -9.36
C HIS A 105 30.83 13.89 -9.01
N LYS A 106 31.47 13.26 -8.01
CA LYS A 106 32.80 13.63 -7.50
C LYS A 106 32.87 15.10 -7.04
N GLN A 107 31.78 15.58 -6.45
CA GLN A 107 31.65 16.91 -5.87
C GLN A 107 31.23 16.83 -4.39
N PRO A 108 31.61 17.79 -3.54
CA PRO A 108 31.11 17.84 -2.16
C PRO A 108 29.59 18.12 -2.15
N CYS A 109 28.85 17.31 -1.39
CA CYS A 109 27.42 17.52 -1.15
C CYS A 109 27.21 17.85 0.33
N HIS A 110 26.74 19.05 0.62
CA HIS A 110 26.48 19.51 1.98
C HIS A 110 25.09 19.06 2.45
N VAL A 111 24.96 18.69 3.72
CA VAL A 111 23.68 18.34 4.35
C VAL A 111 23.38 19.36 5.43
N VAL A 112 22.22 20.00 5.32
CA VAL A 112 21.67 20.89 6.35
C VAL A 112 20.37 20.25 6.81
N ASN A 113 20.33 19.77 8.05
CA ASN A 113 19.13 19.19 8.65
C ASN A 113 18.68 20.06 9.84
N THR A 114 17.37 20.15 10.03
CA THR A 114 16.77 20.83 11.18
C THR A 114 15.44 20.18 11.54
N ASP A 115 15.28 19.84 12.82
CA ASP A 115 14.01 19.37 13.37
C ASP A 115 13.17 20.53 13.91
N PHE A 116 13.64 21.77 13.74
CA PHE A 116 12.94 22.96 14.21
C PHE A 116 11.64 23.15 13.44
N ARG A 117 10.53 23.04 14.17
CA ARG A 117 9.21 23.41 13.70
C ARG A 117 8.79 24.74 14.32
N PRO A 118 8.43 25.76 13.52
CA PRO A 118 8.02 27.07 14.05
C PRO A 118 6.77 27.04 14.93
N THR A 119 5.79 26.19 14.61
CA THR A 119 4.51 26.07 15.31
C THR A 119 4.36 24.68 15.94
N PRO A 120 4.43 24.56 17.28
CA PRO A 120 4.39 23.24 17.93
C PRO A 120 3.01 22.59 17.76
N LEU A 121 2.98 21.25 17.72
CA LEU A 121 1.77 20.47 17.45
C LEU A 121 1.20 19.84 18.74
N ARG A 122 -0.13 19.74 18.80
CA ARG A 122 -0.85 18.93 19.79
C ARG A 122 -1.70 17.90 19.09
N HIS A 123 -1.58 16.65 19.51
CA HIS A 123 -2.30 15.53 18.90
C HIS A 123 -3.42 15.04 19.82
N TYR A 124 -4.63 15.01 19.30
CA TYR A 124 -5.84 14.56 19.99
C TYR A 124 -6.43 13.33 19.32
N GLY A 125 -6.93 12.39 20.12
CA GLY A 125 -7.78 11.30 19.67
C GLY A 125 -9.25 11.63 19.90
N PHE A 126 -10.08 11.37 18.90
CA PHE A 126 -11.54 11.43 18.97
C PHE A 126 -12.09 10.02 18.75
N PRO A 127 -12.69 9.38 19.76
CA PRO A 127 -13.29 8.07 19.60
C PRO A 127 -14.57 8.16 18.76
N LEU A 128 -14.69 7.32 17.72
CA LEU A 128 -15.93 7.19 16.96
C LEU A 128 -17.09 6.85 17.91
N GLY A 129 -18.20 7.57 17.80
CA GLY A 129 -19.37 7.48 18.69
C GLY A 129 -19.27 8.29 19.99
N GLY A 130 -18.09 8.79 20.35
CA GLY A 130 -17.88 9.57 21.57
C GLY A 130 -18.13 11.08 21.43
N THR A 131 -17.82 11.82 22.50
CA THR A 131 -18.03 13.28 22.57
C THR A 131 -16.80 14.07 23.01
N GLY A 132 -15.70 13.40 23.40
CA GLY A 132 -14.52 14.04 23.99
C GLY A 132 -13.27 13.98 23.11
N LEU A 133 -12.41 15.00 23.21
CA LEU A 133 -11.06 14.98 22.67
C LEU A 133 -10.06 14.56 23.76
N TYR A 134 -9.25 13.54 23.47
CA TYR A 134 -8.24 13.03 24.39
C TYR A 134 -6.85 13.42 23.89
N ASN A 135 -6.05 14.12 24.69
CA ASN A 135 -4.70 14.53 24.29
C ASN A 135 -3.76 13.31 24.29
N LEU A 136 -3.32 12.87 23.11
CA LEU A 136 -2.44 11.70 22.93
C LEU A 136 -0.95 12.08 22.93
N LYS A 137 -0.60 13.26 22.43
CA LYS A 137 0.78 13.76 22.40
C LYS A 137 0.77 15.28 22.59
N GLY A 138 1.48 15.73 23.62
CA GLY A 138 1.66 17.14 23.93
C GLY A 138 2.80 17.76 23.11
N GLU A 139 3.08 19.03 23.40
CA GLU A 139 4.18 19.80 22.78
C GLU A 139 5.56 19.31 23.23
N ASP A 140 5.60 18.62 24.37
CA ASP A 140 6.77 17.92 24.91
C ASP A 140 7.19 16.74 24.02
N GLY A 141 6.37 16.35 23.04
CA GLY A 141 6.62 15.22 22.18
C GLY A 141 6.41 13.87 22.87
N ILE A 142 5.88 13.85 24.09
CA ILE A 142 5.68 12.63 24.89
C ILE A 142 4.29 12.05 24.62
N PHE A 143 4.23 10.75 24.34
CA PHE A 143 2.98 10.02 24.17
C PHE A 143 2.32 9.71 25.53
N ARG A 144 1.03 10.03 25.65
CA ARG A 144 0.24 9.89 26.88
C ARG A 144 -0.63 8.63 26.83
N GLY A 145 -0.03 7.48 27.13
CA GLY A 145 -0.74 6.18 27.12
C GLY A 145 -1.91 6.07 28.10
N THR A 146 -1.93 6.87 29.18
CA THR A 146 -3.10 6.96 30.08
C THR A 146 -4.33 7.54 29.36
N ASN A 147 -4.14 8.57 28.54
CA ASN A 147 -5.22 9.19 27.79
C ASN A 147 -5.69 8.29 26.64
N PHE A 148 -4.79 7.49 26.06
CA PHE A 148 -5.16 6.47 25.07
C PHE A 148 -6.03 5.38 25.69
N ARG A 149 -5.68 4.89 26.90
CA ARG A 149 -6.53 3.95 27.63
C ARG A 149 -7.90 4.53 27.98
N ASN A 150 -7.96 5.77 28.48
CA ASN A 150 -9.23 6.45 28.73
C ASN A 150 -10.08 6.63 27.46
N LEU A 151 -9.45 6.84 26.31
CA LEU A 151 -10.14 6.86 25.01
C LEU A 151 -10.68 5.46 24.69
N ARG A 152 -9.92 4.40 24.93
CA ARG A 152 -10.36 3.01 24.71
C ARG A 152 -11.54 2.63 25.59
N ASP A 153 -11.50 2.99 26.88
CA ASP A 153 -12.59 2.76 27.83
C ASP A 153 -13.88 3.49 27.41
N SER A 154 -13.77 4.56 26.62
CA SER A 154 -14.95 5.26 26.07
C SER A 154 -15.72 4.40 25.05
N PHE A 155 -15.05 3.53 24.27
CA PHE A 155 -15.71 2.61 23.35
C PHE A 155 -16.57 1.58 24.08
N GLU A 156 -16.07 1.01 25.19
CA GLU A 156 -16.82 0.04 25.99
C GLU A 156 -18.10 0.65 26.58
N ASN A 157 -18.04 1.91 26.98
CA ASN A 157 -19.19 2.66 27.49
C ASN A 157 -20.22 3.00 26.39
N ILE A 158 -19.76 3.19 25.15
CA ILE A 158 -20.63 3.36 23.98
C ILE A 158 -21.35 2.04 23.65
N GLY A 159 -20.63 0.91 23.69
CA GLY A 159 -21.20 -0.43 23.46
C GLY A 159 -22.29 -0.79 24.49
N LYS A 160 -22.12 -0.43 25.76
CA LYS A 160 -23.12 -0.64 26.82
C LYS A 160 -24.40 0.21 26.65
N LYS A 161 -24.31 1.41 26.06
CA LYS A 161 -25.48 2.26 25.79
C LYS A 161 -26.38 1.72 24.67
N ILE A 162 -25.81 1.00 23.71
CA ILE A 162 -26.57 0.44 22.57
C ILE A 162 -27.32 -0.84 22.97
N GLY A 163 -26.83 -1.60 23.96
CA GLY A 163 -27.49 -2.82 24.47
C GLY A 163 -28.53 -2.61 25.58
N GLY A 164 -28.78 -1.36 26.00
CA GLY A 164 -29.49 -1.06 27.25
C GLY A 164 -30.97 -0.66 27.15
N ASP A 165 -31.57 -0.60 25.95
CA ASP A 165 -32.90 0.01 25.77
C ASP A 165 -33.97 -0.97 25.27
N GLY A 166 -33.96 -2.18 25.84
CA GLY A 166 -34.86 -3.27 25.48
C GLY A 166 -35.39 -4.07 26.67
N GLN A 167 -35.78 -3.41 27.77
CA GLN A 167 -36.48 -4.08 28.86
C GLN A 167 -37.73 -3.29 29.27
N ARG A 168 -38.86 -3.61 28.62
CA ARG A 168 -40.18 -3.68 29.26
C ARG A 168 -41.23 -4.35 28.37
N SER A 169 -41.86 -5.38 28.96
CA SER A 169 -43.19 -5.94 28.66
C SER A 169 -43.25 -7.22 27.81
N GLY A 170 -43.87 -8.26 28.37
CA GLY A 170 -44.73 -9.18 27.62
C GLY A 170 -44.34 -10.65 27.60
N ASP A 171 -45.08 -11.45 28.35
CA ASP A 171 -45.14 -12.91 28.41
C ASP A 171 -45.53 -13.57 27.05
N GLY A 172 -45.10 -14.83 26.83
CA GLY A 172 -45.75 -15.72 25.85
C GLY A 172 -44.92 -16.32 24.69
N ARG A 173 -44.67 -17.63 24.79
CA ARG A 173 -44.59 -18.66 23.73
C ARG A 173 -43.56 -18.51 22.59
N CYS A 174 -42.58 -19.42 22.67
CA CYS A 174 -41.62 -19.79 21.63
C CYS A 174 -42.32 -20.48 20.43
N GLY A 175 -42.08 -19.96 19.23
CA GLY A 175 -42.53 -20.54 17.96
C GLY A 175 -41.63 -20.08 16.80
N ARG A 176 -41.07 -21.06 16.10
CA ARG A 176 -40.33 -21.00 14.82
C ARG A 176 -40.74 -19.86 13.89
N ASP A 177 -39.74 -19.10 13.40
CA ASP A 177 -39.34 -18.99 11.98
C ASP A 177 -38.52 -17.69 11.81
N ARG A 178 -37.22 -17.78 11.46
CA ARG A 178 -36.52 -16.68 10.79
C ARG A 178 -35.51 -17.22 9.80
N GLY A 179 -35.96 -17.27 8.55
CA GLY A 179 -35.14 -17.46 7.38
C GLY A 179 -34.02 -16.41 7.26
N SER A 180 -32.96 -16.87 6.62
CA SER A 180 -31.79 -16.15 6.14
C SER A 180 -32.08 -14.73 5.67
N ARG A 181 -31.61 -13.72 6.42
CA ARG A 181 -31.45 -12.36 5.89
C ARG A 181 -30.12 -12.28 5.15
N ARG A 182 -30.21 -12.24 3.82
CA ARG A 182 -29.16 -11.67 2.97
C ARG A 182 -28.81 -10.28 3.52
N ILE A 183 -27.54 -10.06 3.85
CA ILE A 183 -26.98 -8.71 4.09
C ILE A 183 -27.32 -7.87 2.85
N SER A 184 -28.23 -6.92 3.02
CA SER A 184 -28.63 -5.98 1.98
C SER A 184 -27.62 -4.83 1.93
N LYS A 185 -27.59 -4.11 0.79
CA LYS A 185 -26.82 -2.86 0.63
C LYS A 185 -27.07 -1.82 1.76
N GLN A 186 -28.11 -2.00 2.57
CA GLN A 186 -28.47 -1.16 3.72
C GLN A 186 -27.42 -1.19 4.87
N GLU A 187 -26.85 -2.34 5.23
CA GLU A 187 -25.93 -2.42 6.39
C GLU A 187 -24.55 -1.76 6.11
N LEU A 188 -24.14 -1.71 4.82
CA LEU A 188 -22.97 -0.94 4.39
C LEU A 188 -23.25 0.59 4.39
N MET A 189 -24.50 0.98 4.11
CA MET A 189 -24.95 2.37 4.27
C MET A 189 -25.01 2.77 5.75
N ASP A 190 -25.41 1.88 6.66
CA ASP A 190 -25.52 2.18 8.09
C ASP A 190 -24.16 2.47 8.76
N THR A 191 -23.09 1.79 8.34
CA THR A 191 -21.73 2.08 8.83
C THR A 191 -21.20 3.42 8.28
N LYS A 192 -21.54 3.75 7.03
CA LYS A 192 -21.22 5.06 6.43
C LYS A 192 -22.01 6.20 7.08
N MET A 193 -23.30 6.01 7.36
CA MET A 193 -24.13 7.00 8.06
C MET A 193 -23.65 7.32 9.49
N LYS A 194 -23.03 6.35 10.18
CA LYS A 194 -22.42 6.58 11.51
C LYS A 194 -21.22 7.53 11.45
N ASN A 195 -20.29 7.32 10.51
CA ASN A 195 -19.14 8.23 10.34
C ASN A 195 -19.56 9.64 9.91
N VAL A 196 -20.63 9.75 9.10
CA VAL A 196 -21.16 11.04 8.59
C VAL A 196 -21.70 11.93 9.73
N GLN A 197 -22.42 11.37 10.70
CA GLN A 197 -22.91 12.14 11.86
C GLN A 197 -21.81 12.59 12.83
N GLU A 198 -20.61 12.02 12.72
CA GLU A 198 -19.49 12.27 13.63
C GLU A 198 -18.65 13.45 13.18
N ILE A 199 -18.44 13.61 11.87
CA ILE A 199 -17.74 14.76 11.31
C ILE A 199 -18.48 16.05 11.67
N THR A 200 -19.81 16.09 11.53
CA THR A 200 -20.62 17.27 11.92
C THR A 200 -20.48 17.60 13.42
N ARG A 201 -20.34 16.59 14.29
CA ARG A 201 -20.09 16.78 15.72
C ARG A 201 -18.71 17.36 15.98
N ILE A 202 -17.68 16.83 15.30
CA ILE A 202 -16.31 17.37 15.37
C ILE A 202 -16.31 18.82 14.90
N MET A 203 -16.94 19.14 13.77
CA MET A 203 -17.00 20.50 13.24
C MET A 203 -17.62 21.51 14.20
N LYS A 204 -18.69 21.14 14.92
CA LYS A 204 -19.27 21.99 15.98
C LYS A 204 -18.27 22.22 17.11
N LEU A 205 -17.61 21.17 17.56
CA LEU A 205 -16.57 21.27 18.60
C LEU A 205 -15.39 22.15 18.14
N LEU A 206 -15.00 22.08 16.87
CA LEU A 206 -13.95 22.94 16.30
C LEU A 206 -14.35 24.40 16.25
N LYS A 207 -15.63 24.68 15.95
CA LYS A 207 -16.17 26.04 15.96
C LYS A 207 -16.19 26.60 17.39
N ASP A 208 -16.63 25.81 18.36
CA ASP A 208 -16.68 26.21 19.77
C ASP A 208 -15.28 26.45 20.38
N LYS A 209 -14.27 25.70 19.90
CA LYS A 209 -12.87 25.83 20.36
C LYS A 209 -12.00 26.74 19.49
N ASP A 210 -12.58 27.39 18.48
CA ASP A 210 -11.88 28.26 17.55
C ASP A 210 -10.69 27.57 16.85
N PHE A 211 -10.88 26.38 16.28
CA PHE A 211 -9.81 25.62 15.60
C PHE A 211 -9.82 25.78 14.07
N ILE A 212 -10.57 26.75 13.55
CA ILE A 212 -10.73 27.04 12.13
C ILE A 212 -9.66 28.08 11.70
N PRO A 213 -9.03 27.98 10.51
CA PRO A 213 -9.31 27.05 9.42
C PRO A 213 -8.80 25.63 9.67
N ALA A 214 -9.50 24.64 9.12
CA ALA A 214 -9.19 23.22 9.30
C ALA A 214 -9.11 22.45 7.97
N ILE A 215 -8.18 21.50 7.89
CA ILE A 215 -8.09 20.53 6.78
C ILE A 215 -8.56 19.17 7.27
N VAL A 216 -9.50 18.55 6.56
CA VAL A 216 -9.99 17.19 6.81
C VAL A 216 -9.39 16.27 5.75
N PHE A 217 -8.46 15.40 6.15
CA PHE A 217 -7.87 14.40 5.27
C PHE A 217 -8.71 13.12 5.23
N SER A 218 -9.02 12.69 4.01
CA SER A 218 -9.67 11.42 3.68
C SER A 218 -8.88 10.70 2.59
N PHE A 219 -8.93 9.36 2.53
CA PHE A 219 -8.14 8.57 1.55
C PHE A 219 -8.94 8.16 0.32
N SER A 220 -10.20 8.56 0.23
CA SER A 220 -11.08 8.28 -0.91
C SER A 220 -11.67 9.59 -1.45
N LYS A 221 -11.68 9.73 -2.79
CA LYS A 221 -12.29 10.87 -3.49
C LYS A 221 -13.77 11.00 -3.12
N ARG A 222 -14.51 9.89 -3.22
CA ARG A 222 -15.94 9.81 -2.87
C ARG A 222 -16.20 10.17 -1.40
N GLU A 223 -15.34 9.73 -0.48
CA GLU A 223 -15.47 10.07 0.95
C GLU A 223 -15.22 11.57 1.19
N THR A 224 -14.27 12.16 0.46
CA THR A 224 -13.92 13.58 0.57
C THR A 224 -15.11 14.48 0.19
N GLU A 225 -15.78 14.18 -0.92
CA GLU A 225 -16.98 14.91 -1.37
C GLU A 225 -18.16 14.75 -0.39
N LEU A 226 -18.43 13.52 0.07
CA LEU A 226 -19.48 13.24 1.04
C LEU A 226 -19.27 14.00 2.36
N ASN A 227 -18.03 14.02 2.85
CA ASN A 227 -17.67 14.75 4.06
C ASN A 227 -17.90 16.25 3.87
N ALA A 228 -17.53 16.81 2.72
CA ALA A 228 -17.74 18.23 2.43
C ALA A 228 -19.23 18.60 2.33
N MET A 229 -20.05 17.78 1.66
CA MET A 229 -21.50 17.99 1.57
C MET A 229 -22.14 18.03 2.95
N GLU A 230 -21.75 17.13 3.84
CA GLU A 230 -22.29 17.08 5.19
C GLU A 230 -21.86 18.29 6.05
N ILE A 231 -20.59 18.70 5.94
CA ILE A 231 -20.06 19.88 6.63
C ILE A 231 -20.76 21.15 6.12
N ALA A 232 -21.07 21.22 4.82
CA ALA A 232 -21.79 22.31 4.18
C ALA A 232 -23.26 22.45 4.62
N ASN A 233 -23.77 21.57 5.50
CA ASN A 233 -25.03 21.84 6.20
C ASN A 233 -24.91 23.03 7.18
N THR A 234 -23.69 23.41 7.56
CA THR A 234 -23.39 24.59 8.38
C THR A 234 -22.74 25.67 7.52
N ASN A 235 -23.14 26.93 7.68
CA ASN A 235 -22.46 28.06 7.06
C ASN A 235 -21.31 28.59 7.97
N PHE A 236 -20.11 28.70 7.42
CA PHE A 236 -18.92 29.23 8.08
C PHE A 236 -18.57 30.66 7.67
N ASN A 237 -19.19 31.17 6.61
CA ASN A 237 -18.92 32.49 6.06
C ASN A 237 -20.02 33.49 6.37
N THR A 238 -19.63 34.76 6.37
CA THR A 238 -20.56 35.90 6.35
C THR A 238 -21.15 36.10 4.96
N GLU A 239 -22.24 36.87 4.86
CA GLU A 239 -22.86 37.20 3.56
C GLU A 239 -21.90 37.96 2.63
N GLU A 240 -21.05 38.84 3.20
CA GLU A 240 -20.02 39.57 2.44
C GLU A 240 -18.93 38.65 1.87
N GLU A 241 -18.41 37.72 2.67
CA GLU A 241 -17.45 36.71 2.20
C GLU A 241 -18.07 35.81 1.13
N SER A 242 -19.33 35.42 1.32
CA SER A 242 -20.08 34.61 0.35
C SER A 242 -20.25 35.34 -0.99
N ALA A 243 -20.53 36.65 -0.96
CA ALA A 243 -20.63 37.48 -2.16
C ALA A 243 -19.27 37.59 -2.89
N LYS A 244 -18.17 37.76 -2.17
CA LYS A 244 -16.81 37.76 -2.75
C LYS A 244 -16.46 36.42 -3.41
N ILE A 245 -16.78 35.30 -2.75
CA ILE A 245 -16.56 33.96 -3.33
C ILE A 245 -17.33 33.83 -4.63
N ARG A 246 -18.60 34.24 -4.65
CA ARG A 246 -19.43 34.18 -5.86
C ARG A 246 -18.83 35.01 -7.00
N GLU A 247 -18.34 36.21 -6.71
CA GLU A 247 -17.67 37.07 -7.70
C GLU A 247 -16.41 36.40 -8.26
N VAL A 248 -15.52 35.91 -7.38
CA VAL A 248 -14.29 35.21 -7.79
C VAL A 248 -14.60 33.97 -8.62
N CYS A 249 -15.54 33.14 -8.19
CA CYS A 249 -15.97 31.96 -8.92
C CYS A 249 -16.56 32.31 -10.28
N THR A 250 -17.40 33.35 -10.36
CA THR A 250 -18.01 33.79 -11.62
C THR A 250 -16.96 34.29 -12.61
N ASN A 251 -15.99 35.07 -12.13
CA ASN A 251 -14.87 35.55 -12.94
C ASN A 251 -13.99 34.41 -13.42
N ALA A 252 -13.64 33.46 -12.54
CA ALA A 252 -12.83 32.30 -12.90
C ALA A 252 -13.56 31.39 -13.90
N LEU A 253 -14.85 31.15 -13.73
CA LEU A 253 -15.65 30.33 -14.65
C LEU A 253 -15.98 31.04 -15.97
N SER A 254 -15.73 32.35 -16.08
CA SER A 254 -15.98 33.12 -17.30
C SER A 254 -15.15 32.64 -18.50
N CYS A 255 -14.01 31.96 -18.25
CA CYS A 255 -13.19 31.36 -19.30
C CYS A 255 -13.78 30.05 -19.88
N LEU A 256 -14.74 29.44 -19.19
CA LEU A 256 -15.44 28.24 -19.67
C LEU A 256 -16.63 28.59 -20.57
N SER A 257 -17.00 27.66 -21.45
CA SER A 257 -18.22 27.76 -22.27
C SER A 257 -19.49 27.68 -21.40
N GLU A 258 -20.63 28.16 -21.91
CA GLU A 258 -21.90 28.09 -21.16
C GLU A 258 -22.28 26.65 -20.79
N ASN A 259 -22.13 25.71 -21.72
CA ASN A 259 -22.40 24.28 -21.48
C ASN A 259 -21.49 23.69 -20.39
N ASP A 260 -20.24 24.13 -20.32
CA ASP A 260 -19.27 23.65 -19.32
C ASP A 260 -19.53 24.25 -17.92
N ARG A 261 -20.14 25.45 -17.84
CA ARG A 261 -20.55 26.05 -16.57
C ARG A 261 -21.75 25.34 -15.96
N ASP A 262 -22.59 24.74 -16.79
CA ASP A 262 -23.79 24.02 -16.36
C ASP A 262 -23.50 22.55 -15.96
N LEU A 263 -22.24 22.13 -15.96
CA LEU A 263 -21.84 20.79 -15.52
C LEU A 263 -22.27 20.52 -14.07
N PRO A 264 -22.80 19.32 -13.75
CA PRO A 264 -23.23 18.98 -12.40
C PRO A 264 -22.14 19.18 -11.33
N ALA A 265 -20.89 18.84 -11.66
CA ALA A 265 -19.75 19.03 -10.77
C ALA A 265 -19.54 20.51 -10.38
N VAL A 266 -19.73 21.45 -11.31
CA VAL A 266 -19.60 22.89 -11.07
C VAL A 266 -20.78 23.38 -10.23
N GLN A 267 -22.01 23.01 -10.64
CA GLN A 267 -23.25 23.43 -9.99
C GLN A 267 -23.35 22.94 -8.54
N HIS A 268 -22.84 21.75 -8.23
CA HIS A 268 -22.83 21.22 -6.87
C HIS A 268 -21.74 21.84 -5.98
N LEU A 269 -20.57 22.19 -6.53
CA LEU A 269 -19.45 22.69 -5.73
C LEU A 269 -19.60 24.18 -5.37
N LEU A 270 -20.18 25.01 -6.24
CA LEU A 270 -20.32 26.45 -6.00
C LEU A 270 -21.07 26.77 -4.68
N PRO A 271 -22.25 26.18 -4.38
CA PRO A 271 -22.95 26.44 -3.12
C PRO A 271 -22.19 25.95 -1.88
N ILE A 272 -21.32 24.94 -2.03
CA ILE A 272 -20.49 24.41 -0.96
C ILE A 272 -19.36 25.42 -0.65
N LEU A 273 -18.72 25.95 -1.69
CA LEU A 273 -17.69 26.98 -1.59
C LEU A 273 -18.23 28.27 -0.95
N GLU A 274 -19.43 28.73 -1.33
CA GLU A 274 -20.06 29.92 -0.75
C GLU A 274 -20.21 29.81 0.77
N LYS A 275 -20.46 28.61 1.30
CA LYS A 275 -20.58 28.34 2.74
C LYS A 275 -19.24 28.25 3.48
N GLY A 276 -18.12 28.43 2.77
CA GLY A 276 -16.76 28.37 3.31
C GLY A 276 -16.20 26.95 3.44
N VAL A 277 -16.75 25.99 2.69
CA VAL A 277 -16.29 24.60 2.66
C VAL A 277 -15.70 24.31 1.27
N GLY A 278 -14.52 23.73 1.20
CA GLY A 278 -13.85 23.37 -0.05
C GLY A 278 -13.62 21.87 -0.18
N VAL A 279 -13.49 21.41 -1.43
CA VAL A 279 -13.17 20.02 -1.77
C VAL A 279 -11.88 20.00 -2.59
N HIS A 280 -10.96 19.07 -2.28
CA HIS A 280 -9.71 18.94 -3.02
C HIS A 280 -9.30 17.47 -3.21
N HIS A 281 -9.40 16.98 -4.44
CA HIS A 281 -8.83 15.69 -4.83
C HIS A 281 -8.52 15.65 -6.32
N ALA A 282 -7.75 14.65 -6.74
CA ALA A 282 -7.31 14.47 -8.12
C ALA A 282 -8.43 14.23 -9.16
N GLY A 283 -9.67 14.00 -8.69
CA GLY A 283 -10.85 13.76 -9.54
C GLY A 283 -11.65 15.02 -9.88
N LEU A 284 -11.43 16.15 -9.19
CA LEU A 284 -12.09 17.40 -9.54
C LEU A 284 -11.55 17.96 -10.86
N LEU A 285 -12.39 18.72 -11.55
CA LEU A 285 -11.96 19.53 -12.70
C LEU A 285 -10.75 20.41 -12.29
N PRO A 286 -9.70 20.50 -13.13
CA PRO A 286 -8.51 21.30 -12.80
C PRO A 286 -8.83 22.72 -12.38
N ILE A 287 -9.75 23.40 -13.09
CA ILE A 287 -10.18 24.76 -12.76
C ILE A 287 -10.86 24.86 -11.39
N LEU A 288 -11.70 23.90 -11.01
CA LEU A 288 -12.37 23.89 -9.70
C LEU A 288 -11.38 23.63 -8.56
N LYS A 289 -10.38 22.78 -8.83
CA LYS A 289 -9.26 22.54 -7.91
C LYS A 289 -8.50 23.84 -7.67
N GLU A 290 -8.10 24.54 -8.73
CA GLU A 290 -7.38 25.82 -8.65
C GLU A 290 -8.18 26.91 -7.94
N ILE A 291 -9.48 27.06 -8.25
CA ILE A 291 -10.38 27.99 -7.53
C ILE A 291 -10.39 27.67 -6.03
N THR A 292 -10.51 26.40 -5.65
CA THR A 292 -10.52 26.00 -4.24
C THR A 292 -9.18 26.32 -3.56
N GLU A 293 -8.06 26.11 -4.25
CA GLU A 293 -6.72 26.47 -3.75
C GLU A 293 -6.57 27.98 -3.52
N ILE A 294 -7.00 28.80 -4.49
CA ILE A 294 -6.97 30.27 -4.40
C ILE A 294 -7.86 30.75 -3.23
N LEU A 295 -9.11 30.28 -3.15
CA LEU A 295 -10.03 30.68 -2.09
C LEU A 295 -9.56 30.24 -0.69
N PHE A 296 -8.80 29.16 -0.59
CA PHE A 296 -8.20 28.72 0.67
C PHE A 296 -7.03 29.62 1.10
N GLN A 297 -6.21 30.07 0.15
CA GLN A 297 -5.13 31.03 0.40
C GLN A 297 -5.67 32.39 0.85
N GLU A 298 -6.75 32.86 0.23
CA GLU A 298 -7.48 34.09 0.61
C GLU A 298 -8.30 33.96 1.91
N HIS A 299 -8.21 32.82 2.60
CA HIS A 299 -8.94 32.52 3.84
C HIS A 299 -10.47 32.59 3.72
N LEU A 300 -11.02 32.47 2.50
CA LEU A 300 -12.46 32.44 2.23
C LEU A 300 -13.03 31.04 2.42
N VAL A 301 -12.22 30.00 2.16
CA VAL A 301 -12.53 28.61 2.56
C VAL A 301 -12.01 28.37 3.98
N LYS A 302 -12.92 28.10 4.90
CA LYS A 302 -12.64 27.88 6.33
C LYS A 302 -12.36 26.40 6.61
N VAL A 303 -12.97 25.49 5.86
CA VAL A 303 -12.83 24.05 6.04
C VAL A 303 -12.55 23.41 4.69
N LEU A 304 -11.43 22.70 4.58
CA LEU A 304 -11.03 22.03 3.34
C LEU A 304 -11.05 20.52 3.53
N CYS A 305 -11.91 19.82 2.79
CA CYS A 305 -11.87 18.36 2.70
C CYS A 305 -10.92 17.99 1.56
N ALA A 306 -9.84 17.26 1.88
CA ALA A 306 -8.79 16.96 0.92
C ALA A 306 -8.30 15.52 0.97
N THR A 307 -7.82 15.02 -0.17
CA THR A 307 -7.02 13.78 -0.21
C THR A 307 -5.55 14.06 0.09
N GLU A 308 -4.77 13.00 0.35
CA GLU A 308 -3.32 13.06 0.64
C GLU A 308 -2.52 13.92 -0.36
N THR A 309 -2.92 13.94 -1.63
CA THR A 309 -2.30 14.75 -2.70
C THR A 309 -2.21 16.24 -2.38
N PHE A 310 -3.09 16.76 -1.52
CA PHE A 310 -3.02 18.16 -1.07
C PHE A 310 -1.82 18.41 -0.15
N ALA A 311 -1.51 17.46 0.73
CA ALA A 311 -0.37 17.56 1.64
C ALA A 311 0.98 17.57 0.91
N MET A 312 0.99 17.18 -0.37
CA MET A 312 2.15 17.02 -1.23
C MET A 312 2.38 18.23 -2.15
N GLY A 313 1.31 18.88 -2.63
CA GLY A 313 1.40 19.74 -3.81
C GLY A 313 1.59 21.24 -3.59
N VAL A 314 1.18 21.81 -2.44
CA VAL A 314 1.17 23.27 -2.24
C VAL A 314 1.40 23.65 -0.77
N ASN A 315 2.11 24.75 -0.52
CA ASN A 315 2.32 25.27 0.84
C ASN A 315 1.10 26.04 1.38
N MET A 316 0.05 25.30 1.75
CA MET A 316 -1.18 25.87 2.31
C MET A 316 -1.45 25.34 3.73
N PRO A 317 -0.95 26.02 4.78
CA PRO A 317 -1.15 25.61 6.17
C PRO A 317 -2.53 26.01 6.71
N ALA A 318 -3.05 25.21 7.65
CA ALA A 318 -4.28 25.46 8.39
C ALA A 318 -4.01 25.48 9.90
N ARG A 319 -4.95 25.95 10.72
CA ARG A 319 -4.81 25.93 12.17
C ARG A 319 -4.95 24.51 12.73
N ALA A 320 -5.89 23.73 12.16
CA ALA A 320 -6.12 22.35 12.53
C ALA A 320 -6.08 21.38 11.34
N VAL A 321 -5.68 20.14 11.61
CA VAL A 321 -5.73 19.00 10.68
C VAL A 321 -6.51 17.87 11.34
N ILE A 322 -7.44 17.27 10.59
CA ILE A 322 -8.31 16.18 11.05
C ILE A 322 -8.10 14.99 10.11
N PHE A 323 -7.92 13.81 10.68
CA PHE A 323 -7.87 12.55 9.93
C PHE A 323 -9.23 11.85 10.06
N SER A 324 -9.99 11.74 8.96
CA SER A 324 -11.30 11.05 8.97
C SER A 324 -11.15 9.54 9.12
N SER A 325 -10.06 9.00 8.57
CA SER A 325 -9.66 7.61 8.68
C SER A 325 -8.16 7.56 8.97
N LEU A 326 -7.70 6.46 9.59
CA LEU A 326 -6.29 6.14 9.79
C LEU A 326 -5.81 4.99 8.90
N ARG A 327 -6.70 4.45 8.06
CA ARG A 327 -6.45 3.33 7.16
C ARG A 327 -6.51 3.78 5.72
N LYS A 328 -5.58 3.26 4.92
CA LYS A 328 -5.44 3.52 3.49
C LYS A 328 -5.28 2.21 2.73
N PHE A 329 -5.88 2.14 1.55
CA PHE A 329 -5.69 1.04 0.62
C PHE A 329 -4.52 1.34 -0.32
N ASP A 330 -3.47 0.54 -0.27
CA ASP A 330 -2.27 0.70 -1.09
C ASP A 330 -2.35 -0.07 -2.44
N GLY A 331 -3.57 -0.47 -2.86
CA GLY A 331 -3.80 -1.28 -4.06
C GLY A 331 -3.77 -2.79 -3.81
N LYS A 332 -3.16 -3.24 -2.70
CA LYS A 332 -3.04 -4.67 -2.33
C LYS A 332 -3.74 -4.99 -1.01
N GLU A 333 -3.48 -4.20 0.02
CA GLU A 333 -4.03 -4.38 1.36
C GLU A 333 -4.44 -3.03 1.95
N GLU A 334 -5.36 -3.10 2.91
CA GLU A 334 -5.73 -1.97 3.74
C GLU A 334 -4.76 -1.92 4.94
N ARG A 335 -3.97 -0.85 5.03
CA ARG A 335 -2.96 -0.67 6.09
C ARG A 335 -3.11 0.68 6.80
N TYR A 336 -2.52 0.79 7.97
CA TYR A 336 -2.39 2.07 8.67
C TYR A 336 -1.39 3.01 7.98
N ILE A 337 -1.61 4.31 8.16
CA ILE A 337 -0.71 5.38 7.69
C ILE A 337 0.66 5.24 8.38
N LYS A 338 1.74 5.39 7.61
CA LYS A 338 3.12 5.37 8.13
C LYS A 338 3.47 6.68 8.83
N SER A 339 4.50 6.67 9.68
CA SER A 339 5.00 7.88 10.36
C SER A 339 5.33 9.02 9.38
N GLY A 340 6.00 8.73 8.25
CA GLY A 340 6.33 9.73 7.24
C GLY A 340 5.10 10.41 6.62
N GLU A 341 4.14 9.61 6.13
CA GLU A 341 2.86 10.09 5.57
C GLU A 341 2.09 10.92 6.62
N TYR A 342 2.09 10.47 7.88
CA TYR A 342 1.47 11.16 8.99
C TYR A 342 2.12 12.54 9.26
N ILE A 343 3.45 12.61 9.31
CA ILE A 343 4.20 13.84 9.56
C ILE A 343 3.95 14.87 8.44
N GLN A 344 3.85 14.43 7.19
CA GLN A 344 3.56 15.31 6.05
C GLN A 344 2.16 15.93 6.16
N MET A 345 1.13 15.12 6.41
CA MET A 345 -0.25 15.59 6.54
C MET A 345 -0.46 16.43 7.80
N SER A 346 -0.06 15.92 8.97
CA SER A 346 -0.17 16.65 10.24
C SER A 346 0.69 17.91 10.24
N GLY A 347 1.73 17.94 9.40
CA GLY A 347 2.61 19.07 9.27
C GLY A 347 1.96 20.32 8.67
N ARG A 348 0.79 20.19 8.05
CA ARG A 348 -0.03 21.30 7.57
C ARG A 348 -0.78 22.04 8.69
N ALA A 349 -0.77 21.53 9.93
CA ALA A 349 -1.31 22.22 11.09
C ALA A 349 -0.34 23.29 11.64
N GLY A 350 -0.89 24.44 12.02
CA GLY A 350 -0.22 25.59 12.62
C GLY A 350 0.40 26.54 11.59
N ARG A 351 -0.20 27.72 11.40
CA ARG A 351 0.28 28.77 10.49
C ARG A 351 1.34 29.64 11.17
N ARG A 352 2.53 29.72 10.54
CA ARG A 352 3.65 30.49 11.06
C ARG A 352 3.29 31.97 11.20
N GLY A 353 3.53 32.52 12.40
CA GLY A 353 3.30 33.94 12.69
C GLY A 353 1.84 34.32 12.99
N ILE A 354 0.90 33.37 12.89
CA ILE A 354 -0.53 33.58 13.15
C ILE A 354 -1.00 32.69 14.30
N ASP A 355 -0.71 31.38 14.24
CA ASP A 355 -1.17 30.43 15.25
C ASP A 355 -0.07 30.17 16.29
N ASP A 356 -0.44 30.19 17.57
CA ASP A 356 0.48 29.80 18.66
C ASP A 356 0.87 28.32 18.58
N ARG A 357 -0.09 27.46 18.20
CA ARG A 357 0.03 25.99 18.18
C ARG A 357 -0.84 25.41 17.06
N GLY A 358 -0.38 24.32 16.45
CA GLY A 358 -1.16 23.53 15.50
C GLY A 358 -1.91 22.39 16.18
N TYR A 359 -3.15 22.13 15.74
CA TYR A 359 -3.99 21.08 16.31
C TYR A 359 -4.15 19.93 15.34
N VAL A 360 -3.93 18.70 15.80
CA VAL A 360 -4.09 17.49 15.00
C VAL A 360 -5.11 16.58 15.68
N ILE A 361 -6.15 16.16 14.97
CA ILE A 361 -7.24 15.36 15.51
C ILE A 361 -7.34 14.06 14.73
N LEU A 362 -7.29 12.93 15.43
CA LEU A 362 -7.38 11.58 14.87
C LEU A 362 -8.73 10.99 15.20
N MET A 363 -9.55 10.67 14.21
CA MET A 363 -10.74 9.85 14.40
C MET A 363 -10.28 8.40 14.56
N ILE A 364 -10.45 7.85 15.76
CA ILE A 364 -9.92 6.54 16.16
C ILE A 364 -11.08 5.55 16.26
N ASP A 365 -10.88 4.36 15.71
CA ASP A 365 -11.78 3.21 15.84
C ASP A 365 -11.36 2.28 17.01
N GLU A 366 -12.21 1.31 17.36
CA GLU A 366 -11.93 0.35 18.44
C GLU A 366 -10.75 -0.59 18.11
N GLN A 367 -10.40 -0.73 16.83
CA GLN A 367 -9.43 -1.70 16.34
C GLN A 367 -7.97 -1.20 16.38
N LEU A 368 -7.73 0.06 16.75
CA LEU A 368 -6.39 0.63 16.82
C LEU A 368 -5.67 0.25 18.12
N ASP A 369 -4.53 -0.43 17.99
CA ASP A 369 -3.64 -0.75 19.12
C ASP A 369 -2.77 0.43 19.56
N GLU A 370 -2.38 0.43 20.85
CA GLU A 370 -1.52 1.48 21.43
C GLU A 370 -0.15 1.55 20.74
N GLU A 371 0.44 0.40 20.39
CA GLU A 371 1.75 0.32 19.73
C GLU A 371 1.71 0.92 18.31
N THR A 372 0.64 0.63 17.56
CA THR A 372 0.40 1.19 16.23
C THR A 372 0.18 2.70 16.30
N CYS A 373 -0.63 3.17 17.25
CA CYS A 373 -0.84 4.61 17.48
C CYS A 373 0.46 5.31 17.86
N ARG A 374 1.24 4.71 18.76
CA ARG A 374 2.52 5.25 19.22
C ARG A 374 3.55 5.31 18.10
N SER A 375 3.67 4.25 17.30
CA SER A 375 4.60 4.21 16.17
C SER A 375 4.22 5.19 15.06
N MET A 376 2.93 5.47 14.85
CA MET A 376 2.48 6.51 13.92
C MET A 376 2.82 7.92 14.43
N LEU A 377 2.59 8.20 15.72
CA LEU A 377 2.76 9.54 16.33
C LEU A 377 4.21 9.92 16.68
N LEU A 378 5.01 8.93 17.11
CA LEU A 378 6.41 9.10 17.54
C LEU A 378 7.40 8.46 16.58
N GLY A 379 6.94 7.81 15.51
CA GLY A 379 7.82 7.14 14.57
C GLY A 379 8.81 8.10 13.95
N GLU A 380 10.04 7.64 13.78
CA GLU A 380 11.07 8.40 13.10
C GLU A 380 10.68 8.61 11.62
N PRO A 381 11.16 9.70 10.99
CA PRO A 381 11.02 9.89 9.56
C PRO A 381 11.63 8.70 8.80
N ALA A 382 10.88 8.16 7.84
CA ALA A 382 11.31 7.00 7.08
C ALA A 382 12.60 7.30 6.30
N PRO A 383 13.57 6.38 6.28
CA PRO A 383 14.77 6.55 5.47
C PRO A 383 14.41 6.55 3.99
N LEU A 384 15.11 7.38 3.21
CA LEU A 384 15.10 7.37 1.75
C LEU A 384 15.61 6.03 1.25
N LYS A 385 14.71 5.22 0.69
CA LYS A 385 15.04 3.96 0.01
C LYS A 385 14.81 4.13 -1.48
N SER A 386 15.75 3.65 -2.28
CA SER A 386 15.60 3.60 -3.73
C SER A 386 14.46 2.66 -4.13
N SER A 387 13.68 3.07 -5.12
CA SER A 387 12.68 2.26 -5.84
C SER A 387 13.15 1.88 -7.26
N PHE A 388 14.46 1.91 -7.50
CA PHE A 388 15.05 1.65 -8.82
C PHE A 388 14.55 0.33 -9.42
N ARG A 389 14.11 0.40 -10.68
CA ARG A 389 13.61 -0.72 -11.47
C ARG A 389 14.07 -0.56 -12.91
N LEU A 390 14.28 -1.66 -13.61
CA LEU A 390 14.63 -1.65 -15.03
C LEU A 390 13.35 -1.61 -15.89
N SER A 391 13.15 -0.53 -16.66
CA SER A 391 12.14 -0.45 -17.73
C SER A 391 12.80 -0.65 -19.11
N TYR A 392 12.03 -0.98 -20.15
CA TYR A 392 12.62 -1.12 -21.49
C TYR A 392 13.02 0.26 -22.04
N TYR A 393 12.27 1.32 -21.73
CA TYR A 393 12.61 2.71 -22.03
C TYR A 393 14.02 3.07 -21.55
N THR A 394 14.32 2.77 -20.27
CA THR A 394 15.65 3.03 -19.69
C THR A 394 16.72 2.18 -20.38
N LEU A 395 16.47 0.89 -20.57
CA LEU A 395 17.45 0.00 -21.21
C LEU A 395 17.80 0.46 -22.63
N LEU A 396 16.79 0.78 -23.45
CA LEU A 396 16.98 1.22 -24.84
C LEU A 396 17.70 2.57 -24.92
N ASN A 397 17.32 3.55 -24.10
CA ASN A 397 17.98 4.86 -24.08
C ASN A 397 19.41 4.79 -23.55
N LEU A 398 19.69 3.94 -22.57
CA LEU A 398 21.04 3.66 -22.12
C LEU A 398 21.87 3.00 -23.24
N MET A 399 21.33 2.00 -23.93
CA MET A 399 22.01 1.36 -25.05
C MET A 399 22.30 2.33 -26.19
N ARG A 400 21.31 3.14 -26.58
CA ARG A 400 21.46 4.20 -27.60
C ARG A 400 22.57 5.19 -27.26
N ARG A 401 22.78 5.50 -25.98
CA ARG A 401 23.85 6.40 -25.52
C ARG A 401 25.21 5.68 -25.39
N VAL A 402 25.20 4.39 -25.10
CA VAL A 402 26.38 3.54 -24.96
C VAL A 402 26.95 3.13 -26.34
N GLU A 403 26.16 3.18 -27.41
CA GLU A 403 26.63 3.05 -28.79
C GLU A 403 27.78 4.03 -29.09
N GLY A 404 29.03 3.54 -28.97
CA GLY A 404 30.27 4.31 -29.20
C GLY A 404 31.01 4.78 -27.94
N THR A 405 30.53 4.49 -26.72
CA THR A 405 31.16 4.90 -25.45
C THR A 405 31.73 3.68 -24.69
N GLN A 406 32.84 3.82 -23.94
CA GLN A 406 33.44 2.72 -23.16
C GLN A 406 32.62 2.26 -21.94
N GLN A 407 31.47 2.88 -21.66
CA GLN A 407 30.65 2.58 -20.48
C GLN A 407 29.68 1.44 -20.77
N SER A 408 29.61 0.45 -19.90
CA SER A 408 28.67 -0.66 -20.01
C SER A 408 27.38 -0.35 -19.25
N MET A 409 26.26 -0.99 -19.62
CA MET A 409 25.00 -0.95 -18.84
C MET A 409 25.22 -1.29 -17.36
N ASP A 410 26.14 -2.22 -17.09
CA ASP A 410 26.54 -2.61 -15.74
C ASP A 410 27.05 -1.40 -14.92
N ASP A 411 27.60 -0.36 -15.56
CA ASP A 411 28.13 0.80 -14.87
C ASP A 411 27.02 1.73 -14.36
N VAL A 412 25.90 1.86 -15.08
CA VAL A 412 24.74 2.65 -14.60
C VAL A 412 24.07 1.96 -13.43
N ILE A 413 23.92 0.63 -13.49
CA ILE A 413 23.32 -0.16 -12.40
C ILE A 413 24.20 -0.08 -11.14
N LYS A 414 25.54 -0.13 -11.28
CA LYS A 414 26.48 0.07 -10.16
C LYS A 414 26.35 1.46 -9.53
N LEU A 415 25.97 2.47 -10.31
CA LEU A 415 25.81 3.84 -9.83
C LEU A 415 24.44 4.11 -9.19
N SER A 416 23.52 3.15 -9.23
CA SER A 416 22.22 3.26 -8.57
C SER A 416 22.35 3.51 -7.06
N PHE A 417 21.44 4.31 -6.53
CA PHE A 417 21.33 4.56 -5.09
C PHE A 417 21.04 3.25 -4.36
N GLN A 418 20.22 2.37 -4.92
CA GLN A 418 19.93 1.06 -4.32
C GLN A 418 21.21 0.25 -4.09
N GLN A 419 22.11 0.23 -5.08
CA GLN A 419 23.38 -0.47 -4.97
C GLN A 419 24.29 0.19 -3.93
N TYR A 420 24.36 1.53 -3.93
CA TYR A 420 25.12 2.27 -2.94
C TYR A 420 24.66 1.99 -1.50
N GLN A 421 23.35 1.90 -1.26
CA GLN A 421 22.79 1.55 0.04
C GLN A 421 23.15 0.11 0.44
N HIS A 422 23.11 -0.83 -0.51
CA HIS A 422 23.51 -2.20 -0.26
C HIS A 422 24.99 -2.28 0.15
N ASP A 423 25.89 -1.71 -0.67
CA ASP A 423 27.34 -1.74 -0.43
C ASP A 423 27.73 -1.09 0.91
N ARG A 424 27.03 -0.04 1.32
CA ARG A 424 27.25 0.61 2.64
C ARG A 424 26.74 -0.23 3.81
N ASN A 425 25.71 -1.04 3.60
CA ASN A 425 25.13 -1.89 4.64
C ASN A 425 25.86 -3.23 4.78
N VAL A 426 26.54 -3.73 3.74
CA VAL A 426 27.30 -4.99 3.77
C VAL A 426 28.28 -5.07 4.96
N PRO A 427 29.13 -4.06 5.26
CA PRO A 427 30.02 -4.12 6.43
C PRO A 427 29.29 -4.23 7.77
N LYS A 428 28.11 -3.61 7.90
CA LYS A 428 27.28 -3.73 9.12
C LYS A 428 26.70 -5.13 9.24
N MET A 429 26.20 -5.69 8.13
CA MET A 429 25.72 -7.07 8.07
C MET A 429 26.84 -8.06 8.37
N GLU A 430 28.07 -7.83 7.90
CA GLU A 430 29.25 -8.65 8.24
C GLU A 430 29.57 -8.62 9.74
N GLN A 431 29.45 -7.45 10.38
CA GLN A 431 29.66 -7.33 11.83
C GLN A 431 28.56 -8.04 12.61
N GLU A 432 27.30 -7.86 12.23
CA GLU A 432 26.16 -8.54 12.83
C GLU A 432 26.24 -10.06 12.65
N LEU A 433 26.66 -10.52 11.48
CA LEU A 433 26.91 -11.93 11.19
C LEU A 433 28.00 -12.49 12.12
N LYS A 434 29.12 -11.78 12.28
CA LYS A 434 30.19 -12.18 13.23
C LYS A 434 29.66 -12.23 14.67
N GLN A 435 28.81 -11.30 15.08
CA GLN A 435 28.20 -11.29 16.40
C GLN A 435 27.25 -12.48 16.61
N LEU A 436 26.37 -12.76 15.64
CA LEU A 436 25.45 -13.90 15.68
C LEU A 436 26.21 -15.23 15.68
N GLU A 437 27.25 -15.35 14.87
CA GLU A 437 28.13 -16.53 14.85
C GLU A 437 28.86 -16.71 16.18
N GLN A 438 29.31 -15.63 16.81
CA GLN A 438 29.96 -15.69 18.13
C GLN A 438 28.97 -16.09 19.21
N GLN A 439 27.77 -15.50 19.23
CA GLN A 439 26.69 -15.89 20.16
C GLN A 439 26.26 -17.35 19.97
N ALA A 440 26.25 -17.85 18.74
CA ALA A 440 25.97 -19.25 18.43
C ALA A 440 27.08 -20.19 18.92
N LYS A 441 28.34 -19.74 18.90
CA LYS A 441 29.50 -20.47 19.47
C LYS A 441 29.48 -20.46 20.99
N ASP A 442 29.23 -19.30 21.61
CA ASP A 442 29.20 -19.12 23.08
C ASP A 442 28.02 -19.86 23.73
N ALA A 443 26.92 -20.05 23.00
CA ALA A 443 25.80 -20.88 23.44
C ALA A 443 26.17 -22.37 23.58
N LEU A 444 27.34 -22.79 23.09
CA LEU A 444 27.87 -24.14 23.22
C LEU A 444 28.90 -24.19 24.37
N GLY A 445 28.66 -25.06 25.35
CA GLY A 445 29.77 -25.69 26.07
C GLY A 445 30.59 -26.59 25.13
N SER A 446 31.55 -27.35 25.65
CA SER A 446 32.50 -28.22 24.90
C SER A 446 31.86 -29.40 24.11
N MET A 447 30.91 -29.16 23.22
CA MET A 447 30.20 -30.17 22.42
C MET A 447 30.66 -30.16 20.96
N SER A 448 30.59 -31.32 20.30
CA SER A 448 30.96 -31.43 18.88
C SER A 448 29.92 -30.76 17.97
N THR A 449 30.39 -29.85 17.10
CA THR A 449 29.54 -29.05 16.20
C THR A 449 28.76 -29.90 15.21
N ASP A 450 29.35 -31.00 14.73
CA ASP A 450 28.77 -31.84 13.67
C ASP A 450 27.56 -32.66 14.16
N SER A 451 27.62 -33.22 15.36
CA SER A 451 26.53 -34.02 15.94
C SER A 451 25.28 -33.16 16.21
N VAL A 452 25.49 -31.90 16.58
CA VAL A 452 24.42 -30.90 16.81
C VAL A 452 23.78 -30.45 15.50
N LEU A 453 24.57 -30.25 14.45
CA LEU A 453 24.05 -29.90 13.12
C LEU A 453 23.20 -31.02 12.53
N GLU A 454 23.63 -32.28 12.68
CA GLU A 454 22.84 -33.43 12.27
C GLU A 454 21.53 -33.54 13.06
N TYR A 455 21.60 -33.37 14.39
CA TYR A 455 20.41 -33.34 15.25
C TYR A 455 19.41 -32.26 14.82
N ASN A 456 19.87 -31.05 14.50
CA ASN A 456 19.02 -29.94 14.07
C ASN A 456 18.40 -30.18 12.69
N ARG A 457 19.16 -30.73 11.73
CA ARG A 457 18.64 -31.08 10.40
C ARG A 457 17.53 -32.12 10.49
N VAL A 458 17.76 -33.20 11.24
CA VAL A 458 16.79 -34.28 11.46
C VAL A 458 15.55 -33.75 12.20
N SER A 459 15.74 -32.94 13.26
CA SER A 459 14.65 -32.32 14.01
C SER A 459 13.79 -31.37 13.15
N LYS A 460 14.43 -30.58 12.27
CA LYS A 460 13.72 -29.67 11.35
C LYS A 460 12.93 -30.45 10.30
N ALA A 461 13.48 -31.55 9.78
CA ALA A 461 12.79 -32.45 8.86
C ALA A 461 11.54 -33.07 9.51
N ILE A 462 11.67 -33.61 10.73
CA ILE A 462 10.55 -34.17 11.51
C ILE A 462 9.45 -33.12 11.70
N ARG A 463 9.79 -31.90 12.16
CA ARG A 463 8.79 -30.83 12.34
C ARG A 463 8.08 -30.44 11.04
N LYS A 464 8.78 -30.45 9.91
CA LYS A 464 8.21 -30.14 8.59
C LYS A 464 7.21 -31.23 8.17
N LEU A 465 7.57 -32.50 8.34
CA LEU A 465 6.71 -33.64 8.03
C LEU A 465 5.50 -33.71 8.99
N GLN A 466 5.70 -33.49 10.31
CA GLN A 466 4.62 -33.42 11.29
C GLN A 466 3.61 -32.31 10.98
N LYS A 467 4.07 -31.13 10.54
CA LYS A 467 3.18 -30.06 10.07
C LYS A 467 2.37 -30.47 8.84
N LEU A 468 2.99 -31.20 7.90
CA LEU A 468 2.30 -31.72 6.70
C LEU A 468 1.22 -32.73 7.09
N VAL A 469 1.55 -33.68 7.97
CA VAL A 469 0.59 -34.66 8.52
C VAL A 469 -0.55 -33.93 9.22
N ARG A 470 -0.25 -32.99 10.14
CA ARG A 470 -1.26 -32.18 10.85
C ARG A 470 -2.20 -31.43 9.90
N LYS A 471 -1.67 -30.84 8.82
CA LYS A 471 -2.46 -30.12 7.83
C LYS A 471 -3.43 -31.03 7.07
N ARG A 472 -3.10 -32.31 6.91
CA ARG A 472 -3.91 -33.29 6.16
C ARG A 472 -4.79 -34.18 7.03
N THR A 473 -4.59 -34.18 8.35
CA THR A 473 -5.39 -34.91 9.34
C THR A 473 -6.28 -33.96 10.13
N VAL A 474 -5.70 -33.19 11.06
CA VAL A 474 -6.41 -32.35 12.04
C VAL A 474 -7.14 -31.18 11.38
N LEU A 475 -6.55 -30.56 10.36
CA LEU A 475 -7.15 -29.39 9.69
C LEU A 475 -8.18 -29.77 8.62
N VAL A 476 -8.49 -31.06 8.44
CA VAL A 476 -9.51 -31.53 7.50
C VAL A 476 -10.73 -31.96 8.30
N PRO A 477 -11.81 -31.14 8.37
CA PRO A 477 -12.95 -31.40 9.25
C PRO A 477 -13.59 -32.77 9.05
N ILE A 478 -13.73 -33.24 7.80
CA ILE A 478 -14.34 -34.56 7.51
C ILE A 478 -13.59 -35.73 8.17
N ARG A 479 -12.29 -35.57 8.43
CA ARG A 479 -11.42 -36.60 9.00
C ARG A 479 -11.27 -36.49 10.52
N ILE A 480 -11.54 -35.34 11.13
CA ILE A 480 -11.29 -35.15 12.56
C ILE A 480 -12.57 -35.17 13.40
N LEU A 481 -13.71 -34.80 12.82
CA LEU A 481 -14.99 -34.68 13.53
C LEU A 481 -15.48 -36.01 14.11
N HIS A 482 -15.17 -37.15 13.48
CA HIS A 482 -15.57 -38.46 14.00
C HIS A 482 -14.77 -38.88 15.25
N VAL A 483 -13.60 -38.27 15.48
CA VAL A 483 -12.69 -38.56 16.58
C VAL A 483 -12.95 -37.64 17.79
N LEU A 484 -13.34 -36.39 17.53
CA LEU A 484 -13.57 -35.34 18.52
C LEU A 484 -14.90 -35.55 19.26
N GLN A 485 -14.90 -36.52 20.17
CA GLN A 485 -16.00 -36.80 21.08
C GLN A 485 -15.81 -36.06 22.42
N PRO A 486 -16.89 -35.73 23.14
CA PRO A 486 -16.81 -35.18 24.49
C PRO A 486 -15.95 -36.07 25.40
N GLY A 487 -15.02 -35.47 26.13
CA GLY A 487 -14.08 -36.17 27.01
C GLY A 487 -12.76 -36.62 26.35
N ARG A 488 -12.60 -36.45 25.03
CA ARG A 488 -11.33 -36.73 24.32
C ARG A 488 -10.23 -35.75 24.76
N LEU A 489 -9.02 -36.25 24.98
CA LEU A 489 -7.88 -35.39 25.30
C LEU A 489 -7.25 -34.77 24.04
N VAL A 490 -7.12 -33.45 24.05
CA VAL A 490 -6.58 -32.64 22.95
C VAL A 490 -5.46 -31.74 23.46
N ASN A 491 -4.34 -31.70 22.74
CA ASN A 491 -3.24 -30.78 23.05
C ASN A 491 -3.44 -29.49 22.25
N VAL A 492 -3.60 -28.37 22.96
CA VAL A 492 -3.80 -27.05 22.36
C VAL A 492 -2.50 -26.25 22.44
N ALA A 493 -2.09 -25.67 21.32
CA ALA A 493 -0.86 -24.88 21.21
C ALA A 493 -0.84 -23.77 22.27
N LYS A 494 0.27 -23.66 23.02
CA LYS A 494 0.48 -22.76 24.18
C LYS A 494 -0.24 -23.15 25.48
N TRP A 495 -1.34 -23.89 25.41
CA TRP A 495 -2.18 -24.24 26.57
C TRP A 495 -1.92 -25.62 27.17
N GLY A 496 -1.37 -26.54 26.36
CA GLY A 496 -1.12 -27.92 26.79
C GLY A 496 -2.34 -28.83 26.63
N TRP A 497 -2.37 -29.93 27.39
CA TRP A 497 -3.40 -30.95 27.27
C TRP A 497 -4.71 -30.54 27.95
N GLY A 498 -5.78 -30.50 27.18
CA GLY A 498 -7.15 -30.23 27.64
C GLY A 498 -8.10 -31.34 27.28
N MET A 499 -9.39 -31.12 27.59
CA MET A 499 -10.47 -32.03 27.22
C MET A 499 -11.44 -31.36 26.25
N CYS A 500 -11.82 -32.07 25.19
CA CYS A 500 -12.88 -31.67 24.28
C CYS A 500 -14.24 -31.74 24.99
N VAL A 501 -15.01 -30.66 24.96
CA VAL A 501 -16.39 -30.61 25.50
C VAL A 501 -17.38 -30.70 24.36
N SER A 502 -17.28 -29.78 23.39
CA SER A 502 -18.23 -29.63 22.30
C SER A 502 -17.52 -29.12 21.04
N VAL A 503 -18.07 -29.43 19.87
CA VAL A 503 -17.59 -28.92 18.57
C VAL A 503 -18.71 -28.10 17.94
N VAL A 504 -18.46 -26.81 17.72
CA VAL A 504 -19.42 -25.86 17.13
C VAL A 504 -18.94 -25.45 15.75
N ARG A 505 -19.82 -25.49 14.75
CA ARG A 505 -19.54 -24.95 13.42
C ARG A 505 -19.74 -23.44 13.43
N GLU A 506 -18.76 -22.67 12.95
CA GLU A 506 -18.94 -21.23 12.76
C GLU A 506 -19.68 -20.95 11.45
N GLU A 507 -20.71 -20.12 11.51
CA GLU A 507 -21.41 -19.60 10.34
C GLU A 507 -21.30 -18.07 10.29
N GLY A 508 -20.57 -17.51 9.30
CA GLY A 508 -20.42 -16.06 9.12
C GLY A 508 -19.60 -15.66 7.87
N LYS A 509 -19.84 -14.44 7.33
CA LYS A 509 -19.05 -13.89 6.20
C LYS A 509 -17.69 -13.42 6.72
N GLY A 510 -16.61 -14.05 6.28
CA GLY A 510 -15.22 -13.70 6.61
C GLY A 510 -14.36 -14.90 6.99
N PHE A 511 -14.99 -16.01 7.37
CA PHE A 511 -14.30 -17.26 7.69
C PHE A 511 -14.24 -18.16 6.46
N LYS A 512 -13.15 -18.92 6.31
CA LYS A 512 -13.01 -19.91 5.24
C LYS A 512 -14.18 -20.91 5.33
N LYS A 513 -14.73 -21.35 4.19
CA LYS A 513 -15.68 -22.48 4.13
C LYS A 513 -15.12 -23.62 4.99
N ASP A 514 -15.86 -24.02 6.03
CA ASP A 514 -15.54 -25.10 6.99
C ASP A 514 -14.62 -24.75 8.18
N SER A 515 -14.82 -23.60 8.86
CA SER A 515 -14.23 -23.35 10.19
C SER A 515 -15.07 -23.96 11.33
N TYR A 516 -14.37 -24.59 12.29
CA TYR A 516 -14.95 -25.21 13.49
C TYR A 516 -14.24 -24.68 14.73
N MET A 517 -15.04 -24.33 15.73
CA MET A 517 -14.59 -23.95 17.08
C MET A 517 -14.80 -25.13 18.03
N LEU A 518 -13.77 -25.43 18.80
CA LEU A 518 -13.75 -26.49 19.78
C LEU A 518 -13.89 -25.88 21.18
N ASP A 519 -14.96 -26.19 21.89
CA ASP A 519 -15.05 -25.87 23.31
C ASP A 519 -14.15 -26.82 24.07
N THR A 520 -13.07 -26.30 24.65
CA THR A 520 -12.06 -27.08 25.36
C THR A 520 -11.99 -26.69 26.82
N LEU A 521 -11.94 -27.68 27.71
CA LEU A 521 -11.60 -27.48 29.11
C LEU A 521 -10.08 -27.35 29.25
N LEU A 522 -9.63 -26.14 29.59
CA LEU A 522 -8.21 -25.79 29.72
C LEU A 522 -7.90 -25.19 31.10
N CYS A 523 -6.65 -25.33 31.52
CA CYS A 523 -6.13 -24.83 32.79
C CYS A 523 -5.77 -23.34 32.68
N CYS A 524 -6.53 -22.50 33.37
CA CYS A 524 -6.39 -21.04 33.43
C CYS A 524 -5.89 -20.59 34.82
N LYS A 525 -5.31 -19.40 34.90
CA LYS A 525 -4.93 -18.75 36.17
C LYS A 525 -6.17 -18.27 36.93
N LYS A 526 -6.20 -18.44 38.26
CA LYS A 526 -7.24 -17.86 39.12
C LYS A 526 -7.25 -16.33 39.02
N ASP A 527 -8.48 -15.76 38.96
CA ASP A 527 -8.84 -14.32 38.91
C ASP A 527 -8.85 -13.60 37.54
N GLU A 528 -8.77 -14.30 36.41
CA GLU A 528 -8.94 -13.68 35.08
C GLU A 528 -10.26 -14.08 34.38
N ASN A 529 -10.80 -13.14 33.59
CA ASN A 529 -12.11 -13.14 32.94
C ASN A 529 -12.64 -14.53 32.51
N ARG A 530 -13.77 -14.93 33.11
CA ARG A 530 -14.50 -16.16 32.79
C ARG A 530 -14.88 -16.19 31.30
N GLY A 531 -14.33 -17.15 30.55
CA GLY A 531 -14.85 -17.55 29.23
C GLY A 531 -14.41 -16.75 28.01
N THR A 532 -13.26 -16.05 28.05
CA THR A 532 -12.72 -15.35 26.85
C THR A 532 -11.44 -15.99 26.33
N ALA A 533 -11.19 -15.89 25.02
CA ALA A 533 -10.01 -16.43 24.33
C ALA A 533 -8.66 -15.76 24.73
N GLN A 534 -8.67 -14.81 25.69
CA GLN A 534 -7.52 -14.03 26.16
C GLN A 534 -6.95 -14.51 27.50
N ALA A 535 -7.49 -15.57 28.12
CA ALA A 535 -6.98 -16.06 29.41
C ALA A 535 -5.54 -16.61 29.30
N GLU A 536 -4.71 -16.42 30.34
CA GLU A 536 -3.34 -16.95 30.38
C GLU A 536 -3.33 -18.46 30.74
N SER A 537 -2.57 -19.25 29.97
CA SER A 537 -2.38 -20.68 30.21
C SER A 537 -1.49 -20.95 31.42
N VAL A 538 -1.91 -21.88 32.27
CA VAL A 538 -1.13 -22.30 33.45
C VAL A 538 -0.95 -23.82 33.44
N GLY A 539 0.25 -24.31 33.78
CA GLY A 539 0.52 -25.75 33.84
C GLY A 539 -0.31 -26.46 34.91
N HIS A 540 -0.69 -27.72 34.64
CA HIS A 540 -1.58 -28.54 35.48
C HIS A 540 -1.18 -28.63 36.97
N ASP A 541 0.11 -28.50 37.27
CA ASP A 541 0.68 -28.63 38.62
C ASP A 541 0.74 -27.31 39.41
N SER A 542 0.33 -26.20 38.80
CA SER A 542 0.42 -24.89 39.45
C SER A 542 -0.66 -24.73 40.53
N PRO A 543 -0.34 -24.14 41.70
CA PRO A 543 -1.28 -23.98 42.82
C PRO A 543 -2.45 -23.04 42.51
N ASN A 544 -2.34 -22.21 41.46
CA ASN A 544 -3.32 -21.19 41.07
C ASN A 544 -4.13 -21.56 39.81
N CYS A 545 -4.31 -22.86 39.55
CA CYS A 545 -5.00 -23.38 38.36
C CYS A 545 -6.51 -23.54 38.58
N GLU A 546 -7.33 -23.04 37.66
CA GLU A 546 -8.78 -23.30 37.53
C GLU A 546 -9.10 -23.83 36.12
N LEU A 547 -9.98 -24.82 36.01
CA LEU A 547 -10.46 -25.29 34.70
C LEU A 547 -11.59 -24.38 34.19
N ASN A 548 -11.43 -23.84 32.99
CA ASN A 548 -12.46 -23.07 32.30
C ASN A 548 -12.69 -23.63 30.90
N VAL A 549 -13.92 -23.47 30.40
CA VAL A 549 -14.25 -23.78 29.01
C VAL A 549 -13.80 -22.60 28.15
N VAL A 550 -12.87 -22.86 27.25
CA VAL A 550 -12.30 -21.88 26.33
C VAL A 550 -12.61 -22.34 24.91
N PRO A 551 -13.26 -21.49 24.09
CA PRO A 551 -13.49 -21.78 22.67
C PRO A 551 -12.18 -21.61 21.92
N VAL A 552 -11.73 -22.66 21.23
CA VAL A 552 -10.43 -22.72 20.55
C VAL A 552 -10.65 -23.10 19.08
N PRO A 553 -10.04 -22.37 18.11
CA PRO A 553 -10.15 -22.76 16.71
C PRO A 553 -9.46 -24.11 16.47
N LEU A 554 -10.00 -24.93 15.56
CA LEU A 554 -9.41 -26.22 15.19
C LEU A 554 -7.93 -26.11 14.77
N GLU A 555 -7.53 -24.95 14.22
CA GLU A 555 -6.15 -24.64 13.86
C GLU A 555 -5.18 -24.65 15.05
N ALA A 556 -5.65 -24.44 16.28
CA ALA A 556 -4.80 -24.42 17.47
C ALA A 556 -4.55 -25.81 18.08
N VAL A 557 -5.25 -26.86 17.63
CA VAL A 557 -5.03 -28.24 18.12
C VAL A 557 -3.76 -28.82 17.51
N GLU A 558 -2.78 -29.18 18.35
CA GLU A 558 -1.49 -29.75 17.95
C GLU A 558 -1.49 -31.28 17.87
N ALA A 559 -2.12 -31.93 18.84
CA ALA A 559 -2.16 -33.39 18.93
C ALA A 559 -3.45 -33.88 19.61
N ILE A 560 -3.83 -35.13 19.37
CA ILE A 560 -5.00 -35.78 19.97
C ILE A 560 -4.54 -37.10 20.57
N SER A 561 -4.99 -37.39 21.78
CA SER A 561 -4.71 -38.67 22.43
C SER A 561 -5.78 -39.71 22.08
N SER A 562 -5.39 -40.98 22.09
CA SER A 562 -6.33 -42.11 21.98
C SER A 562 -7.26 -42.23 23.20
N LEU A 563 -6.92 -41.61 24.34
CA LEU A 563 -7.70 -41.69 25.58
C LEU A 563 -8.96 -40.80 25.57
N VAL A 564 -10.04 -41.32 26.14
CA VAL A 564 -11.30 -40.60 26.43
C VAL A 564 -11.58 -40.70 27.91
N LEU A 565 -11.87 -39.57 28.54
CA LEU A 565 -12.26 -39.51 29.94
C LEU A 565 -13.74 -39.19 30.09
N PRO A 566 -14.40 -39.75 31.11
CA PRO A 566 -15.79 -39.41 31.39
C PRO A 566 -15.89 -37.92 31.73
N LEU A 567 -16.78 -37.21 31.03
CA LEU A 567 -17.09 -35.81 31.27
C LEU A 567 -18.43 -35.71 32.02
N PRO A 568 -18.54 -34.94 33.13
CA PRO A 568 -19.82 -34.66 33.78
C PRO A 568 -20.79 -33.93 32.83
N GLU A 569 -22.10 -34.20 32.95
CA GLU A 569 -23.13 -33.54 32.13
C GLU A 569 -23.25 -32.03 32.40
N ASP A 570 -22.94 -31.59 33.63
CA ASP A 570 -22.91 -30.17 34.01
C ASP A 570 -21.53 -29.77 34.53
N LEU A 571 -20.92 -28.81 33.82
CA LEU A 571 -19.59 -28.24 34.11
C LEU A 571 -19.67 -26.88 34.82
N CYS A 572 -20.87 -26.36 35.09
CA CYS A 572 -21.04 -25.13 35.86
C CYS A 572 -20.51 -25.25 37.31
N PRO A 573 -20.76 -26.36 38.04
CA PRO A 573 -20.28 -26.52 39.40
C PRO A 573 -18.74 -26.56 39.47
N VAL A 574 -18.17 -25.80 40.41
CA VAL A 574 -16.70 -25.77 40.64
C VAL A 574 -16.19 -27.15 41.09
N ASP A 575 -16.99 -27.90 41.86
CA ASP A 575 -16.65 -29.24 42.34
C ASP A 575 -16.54 -30.27 41.19
N ALA A 576 -17.42 -30.17 40.19
CA ALA A 576 -17.37 -31.03 39.00
C ALA A 576 -16.07 -30.78 38.20
N ARG A 577 -15.68 -29.50 38.06
CA ARG A 577 -14.43 -29.10 37.40
C ARG A 577 -13.20 -29.55 38.19
N LEU A 578 -13.22 -29.50 39.52
CA LEU A 578 -12.13 -30.01 40.36
C LEU A 578 -11.92 -31.52 40.23
N GLY A 579 -13.00 -32.30 40.12
CA GLY A 579 -12.91 -33.76 39.86
C GLY A 579 -12.25 -34.10 38.52
N VAL A 580 -12.54 -33.31 37.48
CA VAL A 580 -11.89 -33.44 36.16
C VAL A 580 -10.41 -33.07 36.24
N LEU A 581 -10.05 -32.00 36.97
CA LEU A 581 -8.66 -31.60 37.17
C LEU A 581 -7.83 -32.68 37.88
N GLN A 582 -8.39 -33.33 38.90
CA GLN A 582 -7.74 -34.45 39.57
C GLN A 582 -7.52 -35.64 38.64
N SER A 583 -8.50 -35.93 37.79
CA SER A 583 -8.39 -36.98 36.78
C SER A 583 -7.27 -36.69 35.77
N LEU A 584 -7.19 -35.46 35.26
CA LEU A 584 -6.11 -35.01 34.38
C LEU A 584 -4.73 -35.11 35.04
N ARG A 585 -4.60 -34.69 36.31
CA ARG A 585 -3.36 -34.83 37.08
C ARG A 585 -2.96 -36.29 37.27
N SER A 586 -3.91 -37.16 37.61
CA SER A 586 -3.64 -38.59 37.80
C SER A 586 -3.10 -39.26 36.53
N ILE A 587 -3.59 -38.83 35.37
CA ILE A 587 -3.17 -39.36 34.06
C ILE A 587 -1.79 -38.85 33.69
N HIS A 588 -1.52 -37.56 33.87
CA HIS A 588 -0.18 -37.01 33.67
C HIS A 588 0.85 -37.64 34.61
N ALA A 589 0.46 -37.96 35.85
CA ALA A 589 1.32 -38.67 36.80
C ALA A 589 1.61 -40.13 36.39
N ARG A 590 0.66 -40.80 35.73
CA ARG A 590 0.81 -42.18 35.22
C ARG A 590 1.62 -42.25 33.93
N PHE A 591 1.49 -41.26 33.05
CA PHE A 591 2.16 -41.22 31.76
C PHE A 591 3.25 -40.14 31.74
N GLN A 592 4.33 -40.37 32.50
CA GLN A 592 5.46 -39.42 32.59
C GLN A 592 6.20 -39.26 31.25
N ASP A 593 6.19 -40.29 30.41
CA ASP A 593 6.84 -40.29 29.08
C ASP A 593 5.96 -39.65 27.97
N GLY A 594 4.75 -39.19 28.31
CA GLY A 594 3.81 -38.57 27.38
C GLY A 594 2.56 -39.42 27.10
N LEU A 595 1.46 -38.76 26.74
CA LEU A 595 0.20 -39.44 26.47
C LEU A 595 0.23 -40.18 25.12
N PRO A 596 -0.42 -41.36 25.02
CA PRO A 596 -0.50 -42.10 23.77
C PRO A 596 -1.27 -41.26 22.74
N LEU A 597 -0.59 -40.95 21.63
CA LEU A 597 -1.15 -40.20 20.52
C LEU A 597 -2.03 -41.10 19.66
N LEU A 598 -3.05 -40.52 19.06
CA LEU A 598 -3.89 -41.19 18.08
C LEU A 598 -3.11 -41.36 16.76
N ASP A 599 -3.05 -42.59 16.23
CA ASP A 599 -2.34 -42.87 14.98
C ASP A 599 -3.24 -42.53 13.76
N PRO A 600 -2.79 -41.65 12.84
CA PRO A 600 -3.53 -41.33 11.62
C PRO A 600 -3.85 -42.51 10.70
N ILE A 601 -3.07 -43.58 10.77
CA ILE A 601 -3.19 -44.73 9.86
C ILE A 601 -4.08 -45.80 10.48
N THR A 602 -3.76 -46.28 11.69
CA THR A 602 -4.48 -47.40 12.31
C THR A 602 -5.80 -46.95 12.93
N ASP A 603 -5.82 -45.77 13.56
CA ASP A 603 -6.97 -45.35 14.37
C ASP A 603 -7.93 -44.45 13.57
N MET A 604 -7.41 -43.61 12.67
CA MET A 604 -8.22 -42.76 11.78
C MET A 604 -8.50 -43.38 10.40
N GLY A 605 -7.90 -44.55 10.09
CA GLY A 605 -8.16 -45.31 8.87
C GLY A 605 -7.73 -44.62 7.57
N ILE A 606 -6.71 -43.75 7.60
CA ILE A 606 -6.34 -42.95 6.42
C ILE A 606 -5.34 -43.70 5.53
N THR A 607 -5.73 -43.94 4.27
CA THR A 607 -5.00 -44.77 3.29
C THR A 607 -4.23 -43.97 2.23
N ASP A 608 -4.01 -42.67 2.44
CA ASP A 608 -3.33 -41.78 1.48
C ASP A 608 -1.83 -42.18 1.31
N PRO A 609 -1.37 -42.52 0.08
CA PRO A 609 0.01 -42.91 -0.18
C PRO A 609 1.06 -41.90 0.29
N GLU A 610 0.79 -40.60 0.14
CA GLU A 610 1.74 -39.55 0.55
C GLU A 610 1.84 -39.45 2.07
N MET A 611 0.75 -39.71 2.82
CA MET A 611 0.80 -39.72 4.27
C MET A 611 1.46 -40.98 4.83
N LEU A 612 1.24 -42.14 4.20
CA LEU A 612 1.94 -43.37 4.56
C LEU A 612 3.45 -43.22 4.41
N ALA A 613 3.90 -42.56 3.34
CA ALA A 613 5.31 -42.23 3.14
C ALA A 613 5.82 -41.27 4.24
N ALA A 614 5.08 -40.19 4.52
CA ALA A 614 5.47 -39.19 5.51
C ALA A 614 5.55 -39.75 6.95
N VAL A 615 4.60 -40.60 7.36
CA VAL A 615 4.60 -41.21 8.71
C VAL A 615 5.74 -42.22 8.86
N LYS A 616 6.01 -43.04 7.85
CA LYS A 616 7.19 -43.94 7.85
C LYS A 616 8.49 -43.15 7.91
N GLU A 617 8.61 -42.08 7.13
CA GLU A 617 9.79 -41.21 7.14
C GLU A 617 9.99 -40.53 8.51
N ILE A 618 8.90 -40.10 9.17
CA ILE A 618 8.96 -39.59 10.56
C ILE A 618 9.52 -40.65 11.50
N GLN A 619 9.02 -41.90 11.46
CA GLN A 619 9.51 -42.99 12.31
C GLN A 619 10.99 -43.30 12.06
N GLU A 620 11.43 -43.33 10.80
CA GLU A 620 12.84 -43.51 10.44
C GLU A 620 13.72 -42.37 10.96
N LEU A 621 13.27 -41.12 10.82
CA LEU A 621 13.99 -39.96 11.33
C LEU A 621 14.02 -39.92 12.86
N GLU A 622 12.95 -40.34 13.53
CA GLU A 622 12.89 -40.45 15.00
C GLU A 622 13.86 -41.52 15.52
N THR A 623 13.95 -42.68 14.86
CA THR A 623 14.96 -43.70 15.23
C THR A 623 16.39 -43.22 14.99
N LYS A 624 16.65 -42.43 13.94
CA LYS A 624 17.93 -41.76 13.73
C LYS A 624 18.21 -40.72 14.83
N LEU A 625 17.20 -39.97 15.25
CA LEU A 625 17.30 -38.98 16.32
C LEU A 625 17.58 -39.63 17.69
N LEU A 626 17.00 -40.80 17.96
CA LEU A 626 17.23 -41.61 19.17
C LEU A 626 18.66 -42.13 19.27
N LYS A 627 19.29 -42.44 18.13
CA LYS A 627 20.68 -42.92 18.06
C LYS A 627 21.72 -41.80 18.18
N ASN A 628 21.31 -40.53 18.12
CA ASN A 628 22.24 -39.40 18.13
C ASN A 628 22.80 -39.15 19.56
N PRO A 629 24.13 -39.09 19.76
CA PRO A 629 24.78 -38.85 21.05
C PRO A 629 24.27 -37.60 21.79
N VAL A 630 23.91 -36.56 21.03
CA VAL A 630 23.38 -35.29 21.55
C VAL A 630 22.10 -35.51 22.36
N ARG A 631 21.28 -36.52 22.01
CA ARG A 631 20.03 -36.82 22.74
C ARG A 631 20.27 -37.55 24.06
N GLN A 632 21.39 -38.26 24.19
CA GLN A 632 21.76 -38.99 25.42
C GLN A 632 22.35 -38.05 26.47
N GLU A 633 23.09 -37.02 26.04
CA GLU A 633 23.62 -35.94 26.89
C GLU A 633 22.57 -34.85 27.23
N MET A 634 21.38 -34.91 26.59
CA MET A 634 20.28 -33.93 26.69
C MET A 634 19.38 -34.07 27.92
N GLN A 635 19.76 -34.84 28.95
CA GLN A 635 18.89 -35.09 30.11
C GLN A 635 18.59 -33.85 30.98
N SER A 636 19.22 -32.69 30.73
CA SER A 636 18.91 -31.42 31.40
C SER A 636 18.09 -30.48 30.50
N LYS A 637 17.00 -29.91 31.05
CA LYS A 637 16.14 -28.90 30.38
C LYS A 637 16.93 -27.67 29.89
N ASP A 638 18.06 -27.37 30.52
CA ASP A 638 18.91 -26.22 30.14
C ASP A 638 19.65 -26.47 28.82
N SER A 639 20.16 -27.69 28.59
CA SER A 639 20.84 -28.07 27.35
C SER A 639 19.93 -27.96 26.12
N GLU A 640 18.64 -28.29 26.28
CA GLU A 640 17.64 -28.15 25.21
C GLU A 640 17.39 -26.67 24.84
N LYS A 641 17.33 -25.80 25.86
CA LYS A 641 17.14 -24.36 25.66
C LYS A 641 18.34 -23.73 24.94
N HIS A 642 19.56 -24.12 25.31
CA HIS A 642 20.78 -23.66 24.64
C HIS A 642 20.84 -24.11 23.17
N LEU A 643 20.48 -25.36 22.88
CA LEU A 643 20.50 -25.89 21.52
C LEU A 643 19.43 -25.27 20.61
N ARG A 644 18.22 -25.02 21.14
CA ARG A 644 17.17 -24.27 20.42
C ARG A 644 17.58 -22.83 20.14
N THR A 645 18.25 -22.18 21.09
CA THR A 645 18.76 -20.81 20.92
C THR A 645 19.84 -20.77 19.86
N LYS A 646 20.80 -21.70 19.89
CA LYS A 646 21.83 -21.85 18.85
C LYS A 646 21.21 -22.09 17.47
N ALA A 647 20.28 -23.03 17.33
CA ALA A 647 19.63 -23.30 16.04
C ALA A 647 18.89 -22.08 15.50
N LYS A 648 18.33 -21.24 16.36
CA LYS A 648 17.70 -19.96 15.98
C LYS A 648 18.74 -18.95 15.52
N LEU A 649 19.85 -18.81 16.24
CA LEU A 649 20.96 -17.91 15.89
C LEU A 649 21.66 -18.33 14.60
N GLU A 650 21.91 -19.64 14.40
CA GLU A 650 22.47 -20.18 13.15
C GLU A 650 21.52 -19.99 11.97
N ALA A 651 20.20 -20.18 12.17
CA ALA A 651 19.23 -19.89 11.13
C ALA A 651 19.17 -18.39 10.78
N GLN A 652 19.31 -17.51 11.77
CA GLN A 652 19.44 -16.07 11.55
C GLN A 652 20.73 -15.72 10.83
N ALA A 653 21.85 -16.34 11.18
CA ALA A 653 23.14 -16.16 10.53
C ALA A 653 23.11 -16.67 9.08
N ASP A 654 22.51 -17.83 8.81
CA ASP A 654 22.33 -18.37 7.46
C ASP A 654 21.42 -17.49 6.61
N GLN A 655 20.35 -16.94 7.20
CA GLN A 655 19.48 -15.97 6.52
C GLN A 655 20.25 -14.68 6.20
N LEU A 656 21.03 -14.15 7.15
CA LEU A 656 21.82 -12.94 6.95
C LEU A 656 22.94 -13.15 5.90
N ARG A 657 23.59 -14.32 5.91
CA ARG A 657 24.53 -14.73 4.84
C ARG A 657 23.84 -14.79 3.49
N ALA A 658 22.64 -15.37 3.42
CA ALA A 658 21.87 -15.40 2.19
C ALA A 658 21.49 -14.00 1.72
N ASP A 659 21.11 -13.10 2.63
CA ASP A 659 20.76 -11.71 2.31
C ASP A 659 21.97 -10.88 1.87
N MET A 660 23.16 -11.15 2.44
CA MET A 660 24.44 -10.57 1.98
C MET A 660 24.86 -11.10 0.61
N HIS A 661 24.71 -12.41 0.37
CA HIS A 661 25.08 -13.05 -0.89
C HIS A 661 24.04 -12.87 -2.00
N LYS A 662 22.81 -12.51 -1.66
CA LYS A 662 21.78 -12.06 -2.60
C LYS A 662 22.20 -10.68 -3.12
N SER A 663 23.24 -10.68 -3.94
CA SER A 663 23.71 -9.50 -4.63
C SER A 663 22.56 -8.97 -5.47
N LEU A 664 22.05 -7.79 -5.12
CA LEU A 664 21.01 -7.15 -5.94
C LEU A 664 21.49 -7.03 -7.39
N LEU A 665 22.79 -6.78 -7.61
CA LEU A 665 23.42 -6.75 -8.93
C LEU A 665 23.23 -8.06 -9.70
N SER A 666 23.34 -9.24 -9.08
CA SER A 666 23.18 -10.49 -9.84
C SER A 666 21.74 -10.68 -10.28
N SER A 667 20.76 -10.38 -9.42
CA SER A 667 19.34 -10.40 -9.81
C SER A 667 19.00 -9.37 -10.87
N PHE A 668 19.50 -8.14 -10.75
CA PHE A 668 19.31 -7.10 -11.77
C PHE A 668 19.98 -7.47 -13.09
N ARG A 669 21.16 -8.10 -13.04
CA ARG A 669 21.87 -8.54 -14.23
C ARG A 669 21.16 -9.69 -14.92
N GLU A 670 20.58 -10.62 -14.17
CA GLU A 670 19.72 -11.67 -14.73
C GLU A 670 18.46 -11.07 -15.35
N GLU A 671 17.79 -10.15 -14.67
CA GLU A 671 16.61 -9.46 -15.21
C GLU A 671 16.95 -8.66 -16.49
N ALA A 672 18.02 -7.87 -16.47
CA ALA A 672 18.50 -7.12 -17.63
C ALA A 672 18.77 -8.04 -18.82
N LYS A 673 19.46 -9.18 -18.60
CA LYS A 673 19.70 -10.17 -19.66
C LYS A 673 18.40 -10.70 -20.26
N HIS A 674 17.42 -11.07 -19.43
CA HIS A 674 16.12 -11.53 -19.92
C HIS A 674 15.41 -10.45 -20.74
N ARG A 675 15.43 -9.18 -20.28
CA ARG A 675 14.83 -8.06 -21.00
C ARG A 675 15.54 -7.77 -22.33
N VAL A 676 16.87 -7.83 -22.36
CA VAL A 676 17.65 -7.71 -23.60
C VAL A 676 17.29 -8.82 -24.60
N SER A 677 17.16 -10.08 -24.15
CA SER A 677 16.72 -11.17 -25.03
C SER A 677 15.30 -10.98 -25.58
N ILE A 678 14.40 -10.32 -24.82
CA ILE A 678 13.08 -9.94 -25.33
C ILE A 678 13.21 -8.88 -26.43
N LEU A 679 14.02 -7.84 -26.21
CA LEU A 679 14.27 -6.79 -27.19
C LEU A 679 14.92 -7.34 -28.48
N GLU A 680 15.82 -8.32 -28.37
CA GLU A 680 16.40 -9.03 -29.52
C GLU A 680 15.34 -9.84 -30.29
N LYS A 681 14.50 -10.60 -29.60
CA LYS A 681 13.43 -11.41 -30.23
C LYS A 681 12.38 -10.57 -30.94
N LEU A 682 11.99 -9.43 -30.36
CA LEU A 682 11.02 -8.50 -30.95
C LEU A 682 11.63 -7.60 -32.04
N GLY A 683 12.96 -7.63 -32.20
CA GLY A 683 13.68 -6.90 -33.24
C GLY A 683 13.96 -5.42 -32.90
N HIS A 684 13.93 -5.06 -31.61
CA HIS A 684 14.40 -3.75 -31.14
C HIS A 684 15.92 -3.66 -31.12
N LEU A 685 16.60 -4.80 -30.92
CA LEU A 685 18.05 -4.93 -30.94
C LEU A 685 18.47 -5.97 -31.99
N ASN A 686 19.65 -5.82 -32.57
CA ASN A 686 20.29 -6.91 -33.31
C ASN A 686 21.08 -7.83 -32.35
N ALA A 687 21.63 -8.93 -32.87
CA ALA A 687 22.43 -9.88 -32.10
C ALA A 687 23.74 -9.30 -31.52
N GLU A 688 24.14 -8.11 -31.97
CA GLU A 688 25.33 -7.39 -31.49
C GLU A 688 24.98 -6.36 -30.40
N GLY A 689 23.69 -6.22 -30.04
CA GLY A 689 23.20 -5.27 -29.04
C GLY A 689 23.00 -3.84 -29.55
N VAL A 690 22.96 -3.63 -30.87
CA VAL A 690 22.75 -2.33 -31.52
C VAL A 690 21.25 -2.07 -31.73
N VAL A 691 20.81 -0.86 -31.38
CA VAL A 691 19.42 -0.43 -31.43
C VAL A 691 18.94 -0.26 -32.87
N GLN A 692 17.92 -1.03 -33.23
CA GLN A 692 17.27 -1.03 -34.54
C GLN A 692 16.20 0.07 -34.64
N LEU A 693 15.58 0.23 -35.82
CA LEU A 693 14.51 1.23 -36.05
C LEU A 693 13.35 1.10 -35.04
N LYS A 694 12.88 -0.13 -34.77
CA LYS A 694 11.88 -0.41 -33.73
C LYS A 694 12.34 0.06 -32.34
N GLY A 695 13.61 -0.18 -31.99
CA GLY A 695 14.19 0.27 -30.72
C GLY A 695 14.28 1.79 -30.62
N LYS A 696 14.65 2.47 -31.72
CA LYS A 696 14.69 3.94 -31.80
C LYS A 696 13.31 4.57 -31.65
N ALA A 697 12.27 3.95 -32.21
CA ALA A 697 10.88 4.38 -32.00
C ALA A 697 10.47 4.23 -30.53
N ALA A 698 10.80 3.09 -29.90
CA ALA A 698 10.50 2.85 -28.48
C ALA A 698 11.24 3.82 -27.53
N CYS A 699 12.42 4.33 -27.92
CA CYS A 699 13.13 5.37 -27.15
C CYS A 699 12.35 6.68 -27.01
N GLU A 700 11.38 6.96 -27.89
CA GLU A 700 10.59 8.20 -27.85
C GLU A 700 9.27 8.05 -27.06
N ILE A 701 8.93 6.83 -26.62
CA ILE A 701 7.66 6.51 -25.94
C ILE A 701 7.92 6.27 -24.45
N ASP A 702 7.39 7.14 -23.60
CA ASP A 702 7.57 7.10 -22.14
C ASP A 702 6.23 7.06 -21.38
N THR A 703 5.15 7.59 -21.97
CA THR A 703 3.85 7.71 -21.31
C THR A 703 3.07 6.39 -21.23
N ALA A 704 3.43 5.40 -22.04
CA ALA A 704 2.74 4.11 -22.18
C ALA A 704 3.73 2.97 -22.37
N ASP A 705 3.23 1.73 -22.47
CA ASP A 705 4.05 0.55 -22.75
C ASP A 705 4.72 0.67 -24.13
N GLU A 706 6.04 0.88 -24.09
CA GLU A 706 6.90 1.15 -25.23
C GLU A 706 6.97 -0.02 -26.22
N LEU A 707 6.86 -1.27 -25.74
CA LEU A 707 6.89 -2.45 -26.59
C LEU A 707 5.55 -2.65 -27.30
N LEU A 708 4.45 -2.52 -26.58
CA LEU A 708 3.12 -2.67 -27.16
C LEU A 708 2.84 -1.59 -28.20
N CYS A 709 3.19 -0.33 -27.92
CA CYS A 709 3.02 0.77 -28.87
C CYS A 709 3.78 0.53 -30.17
N THR A 710 5.05 0.14 -30.06
CA THR A 710 5.90 -0.09 -31.24
C THR A 710 5.48 -1.33 -32.02
N GLU A 711 5.11 -2.43 -31.37
CA GLU A 711 4.58 -3.60 -32.07
C GLU A 711 3.28 -3.28 -32.81
N LEU A 712 2.38 -2.47 -32.22
CA LEU A 712 1.16 -2.02 -32.90
C LEU A 712 1.44 -1.14 -34.12
N MET A 713 2.45 -0.26 -34.04
CA MET A 713 2.88 0.58 -35.17
C MET A 713 3.44 -0.28 -36.32
N PHE A 714 4.34 -1.22 -36.03
CA PHE A 714 5.04 -2.00 -37.07
C PHE A 714 4.21 -3.15 -37.66
N ASN A 715 3.26 -3.70 -36.92
CA ASN A 715 2.36 -4.75 -37.41
C ASN A 715 1.20 -4.19 -38.27
N GLY A 716 1.18 -2.88 -38.54
CA GLY A 716 0.11 -2.21 -39.28
C GLY A 716 -1.22 -2.14 -38.52
N GLY A 717 -1.22 -2.40 -37.21
CA GLY A 717 -2.43 -2.41 -36.38
C GLY A 717 -3.10 -1.04 -36.29
N LEU A 718 -2.34 0.04 -36.49
CA LEU A 718 -2.79 1.43 -36.39
C LEU A 718 -3.08 2.09 -37.76
N SER A 719 -2.51 1.56 -38.84
CA SER A 719 -2.59 2.17 -40.17
C SER A 719 -4.00 2.12 -40.76
N ASP A 720 -4.77 1.07 -40.45
CA ASP A 720 -6.13 0.86 -40.97
C ASP A 720 -7.23 1.64 -40.23
N LEU A 721 -6.94 2.15 -39.03
CA LEU A 721 -7.96 2.77 -38.16
C LEU A 721 -8.36 4.16 -38.64
N ASP A 722 -9.57 4.63 -38.39
CA ASP A 722 -9.83 6.07 -38.54
C ASP A 722 -9.19 6.86 -37.38
N LYS A 723 -9.11 8.20 -37.51
CA LYS A 723 -8.52 9.06 -36.47
C LYS A 723 -9.26 8.98 -35.12
N HIS A 724 -10.57 8.73 -35.11
CA HIS A 724 -11.36 8.63 -33.87
C HIS A 724 -11.14 7.28 -33.19
N GLN A 725 -11.10 6.19 -33.97
CA GLN A 725 -10.76 4.85 -33.53
C GLN A 725 -9.33 4.78 -33.00
N LEU A 726 -8.41 5.52 -33.61
CA LEU A 726 -7.02 5.63 -33.17
C LEU A 726 -6.94 6.25 -31.76
N ALA A 727 -7.56 7.42 -31.54
CA ALA A 727 -7.62 8.03 -30.21
C ALA A 727 -8.27 7.10 -29.17
N ALA A 728 -9.38 6.44 -29.55
CA ALA A 728 -10.08 5.50 -28.67
C ALA A 728 -9.19 4.31 -28.27
N LEU A 729 -8.51 3.68 -29.23
CA LEU A 729 -7.63 2.53 -28.96
C LEU A 729 -6.45 2.90 -28.06
N LEU A 730 -5.80 4.04 -28.34
CA LEU A 730 -4.67 4.52 -27.56
C LEU A 730 -5.05 4.91 -26.13
N SER A 731 -6.32 5.25 -25.87
CA SER A 731 -6.81 5.50 -24.50
C SER A 731 -6.66 4.29 -23.57
N CYS A 732 -6.67 3.06 -24.13
CA CYS A 732 -6.47 1.82 -23.37
C CYS A 732 -5.04 1.67 -22.80
N LEU A 733 -4.08 2.41 -23.35
CA LEU A 733 -2.67 2.39 -22.95
C LEU A 733 -2.37 3.39 -21.82
N ILE A 734 -3.28 4.34 -21.58
CA ILE A 734 -3.14 5.31 -20.50
C ILE A 734 -3.69 4.71 -19.20
N PRO A 735 -2.92 4.73 -18.09
CA PRO A 735 -3.42 4.26 -16.81
C PRO A 735 -4.62 5.09 -16.32
N THR A 736 -5.76 4.44 -16.10
CA THR A 736 -6.98 5.06 -15.57
C THR A 736 -7.53 4.32 -14.35
N GLU A 737 -8.42 5.00 -13.63
CA GLU A 737 -9.17 4.40 -12.52
C GLU A 737 -10.07 3.28 -13.02
N LYS A 738 -10.39 2.32 -12.14
CA LYS A 738 -11.34 1.25 -12.47
C LYS A 738 -12.75 1.83 -12.47
N SER A 739 -13.47 1.63 -13.56
CA SER A 739 -14.92 1.85 -13.62
C SER A 739 -15.63 0.71 -12.90
N GLU A 740 -16.70 1.02 -12.16
CA GLU A 740 -17.60 0.03 -11.56
C GLU A 740 -18.70 -0.42 -12.53
N GLU A 741 -18.84 0.25 -13.68
CA GLU A 741 -19.85 -0.06 -14.70
C GLU A 741 -19.37 -1.07 -15.73
N GLU A 742 -20.32 -1.82 -16.30
CA GLU A 742 -20.04 -2.75 -17.40
C GLU A 742 -19.85 -1.97 -18.70
N ILE A 743 -18.64 -2.08 -19.27
CA ILE A 743 -18.28 -1.41 -20.52
C ILE A 743 -19.10 -1.99 -21.69
N LYS A 744 -19.85 -1.13 -22.38
CA LYS A 744 -20.61 -1.50 -23.59
C LYS A 744 -19.95 -0.92 -24.84
N LEU A 745 -18.88 -1.56 -25.27
CA LEU A 745 -18.12 -1.15 -26.45
C LEU A 745 -18.99 -1.15 -27.72
N LYS A 746 -18.86 -0.09 -28.51
CA LYS A 746 -19.42 -0.05 -29.87
C LYS A 746 -18.81 -1.15 -30.74
N THR A 747 -19.59 -1.69 -31.68
CA THR A 747 -19.16 -2.78 -32.59
C THR A 747 -17.94 -2.43 -33.43
N GLU A 748 -17.72 -1.15 -33.72
CA GLU A 748 -16.56 -0.64 -34.47
C GLU A 748 -15.25 -0.67 -33.66
N LEU A 749 -15.34 -0.71 -32.33
CA LEU A 749 -14.19 -0.61 -31.41
C LEU A 749 -13.72 -1.97 -30.90
N SER A 750 -14.54 -3.01 -31.02
CA SER A 750 -14.21 -4.37 -30.58
C SER A 750 -13.06 -4.99 -31.40
N GLY A 751 -13.03 -4.76 -32.71
CA GLY A 751 -11.97 -5.24 -33.60
C GLY A 751 -10.59 -4.67 -33.25
N PRO A 752 -10.43 -3.33 -33.17
CA PRO A 752 -9.18 -2.70 -32.73
C PRO A 752 -8.71 -3.17 -31.36
N LEU A 753 -9.64 -3.29 -30.39
CA LEU A 753 -9.31 -3.78 -29.05
C LEU A 753 -8.78 -5.22 -29.07
N HIS A 754 -9.38 -6.10 -29.87
CA HIS A 754 -8.92 -7.48 -30.02
C HIS A 754 -7.48 -7.53 -30.57
N LYS A 755 -7.16 -6.73 -31.59
CA LYS A 755 -5.79 -6.63 -32.14
C LYS A 755 -4.78 -6.19 -31.07
N LEU A 756 -5.14 -5.22 -30.22
CA LEU A 756 -4.30 -4.79 -29.09
C LEU A 756 -4.07 -5.92 -28.09
N GLN A 757 -5.13 -6.64 -27.71
CA GLN A 757 -5.04 -7.76 -26.78
C GLN A 757 -4.23 -8.94 -27.34
N GLU A 758 -4.34 -9.23 -28.65
CA GLU A 758 -3.52 -10.24 -29.33
C GLU A 758 -2.04 -9.85 -29.33
N THR A 759 -1.73 -8.58 -29.62
CA THR A 759 -0.34 -8.07 -29.60
C THR A 759 0.23 -8.13 -28.18
N ALA A 760 -0.54 -7.72 -27.17
CA ALA A 760 -0.16 -7.81 -25.76
C ALA A 760 0.08 -9.27 -25.32
N ARG A 761 -0.76 -10.21 -25.80
CA ARG A 761 -0.58 -11.65 -25.54
C ARG A 761 0.72 -12.17 -26.14
N MET A 762 1.03 -11.79 -27.38
CA MET A 762 2.28 -12.17 -28.04
C MET A 762 3.51 -11.68 -27.24
N ILE A 763 3.49 -10.42 -26.78
CA ILE A 763 4.58 -9.86 -25.95
C ILE A 763 4.71 -10.62 -24.62
N ALA A 764 3.59 -10.99 -23.98
CA ALA A 764 3.61 -11.76 -22.74
C ALA A 764 4.14 -13.20 -22.93
N GLU A 765 3.80 -13.85 -24.04
CA GLU A 765 4.32 -15.16 -24.43
C GLU A 765 5.84 -15.10 -24.64
N VAL A 766 6.32 -14.13 -25.43
CA VAL A 766 7.76 -13.89 -25.65
C VAL A 766 8.49 -13.60 -24.33
N SER A 767 7.87 -12.82 -23.44
CA SER A 767 8.41 -12.51 -22.12
C SER A 767 8.57 -13.76 -21.26
N THR A 768 7.57 -14.65 -21.30
CA THR A 768 7.57 -15.92 -20.58
C THR A 768 8.65 -16.87 -21.12
N GLU A 769 8.80 -16.96 -22.45
CA GLU A 769 9.87 -17.75 -23.08
C GLU A 769 11.27 -17.27 -22.67
N CYS A 770 11.44 -15.96 -22.48
CA CYS A 770 12.68 -15.34 -22.02
C CYS A 770 12.89 -15.43 -20.50
N LYS A 771 12.10 -16.26 -19.80
CA LYS A 771 12.17 -16.50 -18.34
C LYS A 771 11.85 -15.29 -17.46
N LEU A 772 11.18 -14.27 -18.01
CA LEU A 772 10.61 -13.20 -17.22
C LEU A 772 9.25 -13.66 -16.64
N LYS A 773 9.05 -13.47 -15.33
CA LYS A 773 7.81 -13.87 -14.65
C LYS A 773 6.71 -12.85 -14.94
N VAL A 774 6.07 -12.98 -16.10
CA VAL A 774 4.91 -12.16 -16.49
C VAL A 774 3.70 -13.08 -16.62
N GLU A 775 2.65 -12.82 -15.84
CA GLU A 775 1.37 -13.50 -16.04
C GLU A 775 0.63 -12.83 -17.21
N ALA A 776 0.39 -13.58 -18.28
CA ALA A 776 -0.17 -13.03 -19.52
C ALA A 776 -1.53 -12.35 -19.29
N GLU A 777 -2.40 -12.95 -18.48
CA GLU A 777 -3.71 -12.38 -18.16
C GLU A 777 -3.60 -11.09 -17.33
N GLU A 778 -2.65 -11.01 -16.39
CA GLU A 778 -2.41 -9.79 -15.62
C GLU A 778 -1.93 -8.66 -16.53
N TYR A 779 -0.98 -8.95 -17.44
CA TYR A 779 -0.47 -7.99 -18.41
C TYR A 779 -1.56 -7.46 -19.35
N ILE A 780 -2.39 -8.34 -19.92
CA ILE A 780 -3.51 -7.93 -20.79
C ILE A 780 -4.53 -7.11 -20.01
N SER A 781 -4.86 -7.53 -18.78
CA SER A 781 -5.83 -6.82 -17.92
C SER A 781 -5.37 -5.43 -17.45
N SER A 782 -4.08 -5.11 -17.63
CA SER A 782 -3.54 -3.78 -17.35
C SER A 782 -4.05 -2.73 -18.34
N PHE A 783 -4.32 -3.13 -19.59
CA PHE A 783 -4.81 -2.27 -20.66
C PHE A 783 -6.35 -2.27 -20.69
N LYS A 784 -6.96 -1.33 -19.97
CA LYS A 784 -8.41 -1.32 -19.76
C LYS A 784 -9.13 -0.43 -20.77
N PRO A 785 -10.22 -0.91 -21.39
CA PRO A 785 -10.99 -0.12 -22.36
C PRO A 785 -12.02 0.83 -21.72
N PHE A 786 -11.83 1.24 -20.46
CA PHE A 786 -12.82 2.02 -19.69
C PHE A 786 -13.19 3.36 -20.33
N LEU A 787 -12.21 4.04 -20.96
CA LEU A 787 -12.43 5.33 -21.61
C LEU A 787 -12.55 5.22 -23.14
N MET A 788 -12.58 4.01 -23.70
CA MET A 788 -12.52 3.83 -25.16
C MET A 788 -13.73 4.47 -25.86
N ASP A 789 -14.95 4.21 -25.38
CA ASP A 789 -16.17 4.83 -25.94
C ASP A 789 -16.25 6.34 -25.62
N VAL A 790 -15.77 6.76 -24.45
CA VAL A 790 -15.75 8.16 -23.98
C VAL A 790 -14.87 9.00 -24.90
N VAL A 791 -13.62 8.57 -25.13
CA VAL A 791 -12.67 9.23 -26.03
C VAL A 791 -13.15 9.17 -27.48
N TYR A 792 -13.77 8.07 -27.90
CA TYR A 792 -14.36 7.99 -29.24
C TYR A 792 -15.48 9.02 -29.44
N ALA A 793 -16.42 9.14 -28.49
CA ALA A 793 -17.49 10.13 -28.54
C ALA A 793 -16.94 11.56 -28.49
N TRP A 794 -15.97 11.82 -27.60
CA TRP A 794 -15.29 13.12 -27.50
C TRP A 794 -14.61 13.50 -28.82
N SER A 795 -13.81 12.62 -29.41
CA SER A 795 -13.12 12.91 -30.67
C SER A 795 -14.08 13.21 -31.83
N LYS A 796 -15.33 12.70 -31.79
CA LYS A 796 -16.38 12.98 -32.77
C LYS A 796 -17.16 14.28 -32.54
N GLY A 797 -16.90 15.00 -31.45
CA GLY A 797 -17.54 16.28 -31.15
C GLY A 797 -18.66 16.22 -30.10
N ALA A 798 -18.80 15.14 -29.33
CA ALA A 798 -19.76 15.09 -28.22
C ALA A 798 -19.44 16.16 -27.15
N SER A 799 -20.45 16.70 -26.49
CA SER A 799 -20.23 17.65 -25.39
C SER A 799 -19.58 16.98 -24.18
N PHE A 800 -18.96 17.77 -23.30
CA PHE A 800 -18.31 17.22 -22.11
C PHE A 800 -19.34 16.57 -21.15
N ALA A 801 -20.52 17.17 -21.02
CA ALA A 801 -21.61 16.61 -20.23
C ALA A 801 -22.04 15.22 -20.72
N GLU A 802 -22.21 15.02 -22.04
CA GLU A 802 -22.59 13.74 -22.61
C GLU A 802 -21.56 12.64 -22.34
N ILE A 803 -20.26 12.95 -22.40
CA ILE A 803 -19.23 11.94 -22.14
C ILE A 803 -19.09 11.62 -20.65
N CYS A 804 -19.41 12.56 -19.75
CA CYS A 804 -19.48 12.32 -18.32
C CYS A 804 -20.63 11.37 -17.97
N ASP A 805 -21.77 11.46 -18.66
CA ASP A 805 -22.91 10.55 -18.46
C ASP A 805 -22.64 9.12 -18.95
N MET A 806 -21.58 8.91 -19.75
CA MET A 806 -21.20 7.59 -20.27
C MET A 806 -20.35 6.75 -19.31
N THR A 807 -19.84 7.33 -18.22
CA THR A 807 -18.92 6.65 -17.30
C THR A 807 -19.05 7.14 -15.87
N ASP A 808 -18.77 6.26 -14.90
CA ASP A 808 -18.70 6.61 -13.47
C ASP A 808 -17.33 7.20 -13.05
N ILE A 809 -16.40 7.37 -14.00
CA ILE A 809 -15.09 7.97 -13.74
C ILE A 809 -15.24 9.48 -13.55
N PHE A 810 -14.60 10.00 -12.50
CA PHE A 810 -14.60 11.43 -12.20
C PHE A 810 -14.12 12.30 -13.37
N GLU A 811 -14.74 13.47 -13.54
CA GLU A 811 -14.54 14.38 -14.66
C GLU A 811 -13.09 14.85 -14.78
N GLY A 812 -12.44 15.18 -13.66
CA GLY A 812 -11.03 15.54 -13.63
C GLY A 812 -10.09 14.37 -13.95
N SER A 813 -10.50 13.13 -13.65
CA SER A 813 -9.77 11.92 -14.07
C SER A 813 -9.84 11.75 -15.59
N ILE A 814 -10.99 12.02 -16.23
CA ILE A 814 -11.15 12.00 -17.70
C ILE A 814 -10.26 13.05 -18.36
N ILE A 815 -10.25 14.29 -17.85
CA ILE A 815 -9.40 15.37 -18.38
C ILE A 815 -7.92 14.97 -18.30
N ARG A 816 -7.47 14.48 -17.14
CA ARG A 816 -6.09 14.03 -16.94
C ARG A 816 -5.71 12.89 -17.88
N ALA A 817 -6.58 11.90 -18.04
CA ALA A 817 -6.34 10.78 -18.95
C ALA A 817 -6.24 11.25 -20.40
N THR A 818 -7.08 12.20 -20.81
CA THR A 818 -7.09 12.75 -22.18
C THR A 818 -5.87 13.63 -22.45
N ARG A 819 -5.39 14.41 -21.47
CA ARG A 819 -4.12 15.16 -21.59
C ARG A 819 -2.91 14.23 -21.69
N ARG A 820 -2.87 13.15 -20.90
CA ARG A 820 -1.82 12.11 -21.04
C ARG A 820 -1.91 11.38 -22.37
N LEU A 821 -3.11 11.22 -22.93
CA LEU A 821 -3.31 10.68 -24.26
C LEU A 821 -2.74 11.60 -25.32
N ASP A 822 -2.96 12.91 -25.26
CA ASP A 822 -2.29 13.90 -26.14
C ASP A 822 -0.76 13.76 -26.07
N GLU A 823 -0.19 13.70 -24.87
CA GLU A 823 1.26 13.50 -24.70
C GLU A 823 1.74 12.20 -25.39
N LEU A 824 1.02 11.09 -25.22
CA LEU A 824 1.30 9.83 -25.91
C LEU A 824 1.20 9.98 -27.43
N MET A 825 0.18 10.65 -27.94
CA MET A 825 -0.02 10.83 -29.38
C MET A 825 1.10 11.67 -30.00
N MET A 826 1.58 12.69 -29.28
CA MET A 826 2.74 13.48 -29.68
C MET A 826 4.03 12.65 -29.69
N GLN A 827 4.23 11.79 -28.69
CA GLN A 827 5.36 10.84 -28.64
C GLN A 827 5.30 9.82 -29.80
N LEU A 828 4.13 9.29 -30.10
CA LEU A 828 3.93 8.36 -31.22
C LEU A 828 4.13 9.03 -32.58
N ALA A 829 3.74 10.30 -32.73
CA ALA A 829 4.03 11.08 -33.93
C ALA A 829 5.54 11.27 -34.14
N GLU A 830 6.30 11.54 -33.07
CA GLU A 830 7.76 11.60 -33.13
C GLU A 830 8.37 10.24 -33.46
N ALA A 831 7.90 9.18 -32.80
CA ALA A 831 8.36 7.82 -33.04
C ALA A 831 8.13 7.39 -34.51
N ALA A 832 6.99 7.73 -35.10
CA ALA A 832 6.69 7.48 -36.51
C ALA A 832 7.65 8.25 -37.44
N ARG A 833 7.95 9.51 -37.11
CA ARG A 833 8.91 10.33 -37.87
C ARG A 833 10.33 9.77 -37.82
N VAL A 834 10.76 9.26 -36.67
CA VAL A 834 12.07 8.60 -36.50
C VAL A 834 12.19 7.33 -37.38
N VAL A 835 11.07 6.63 -37.61
CA VAL A 835 11.01 5.46 -38.49
C VAL A 835 10.90 5.86 -39.97
N GLY A 836 10.51 7.11 -40.26
CA GLY A 836 10.30 7.64 -41.61
C GLY A 836 8.88 7.42 -42.15
N ASP A 837 7.91 7.11 -41.29
CA ASP A 837 6.49 6.99 -41.65
C ASP A 837 5.76 8.33 -41.38
N GLU A 838 5.86 9.23 -42.35
CA GLU A 838 5.24 10.56 -42.27
C GLU A 838 3.70 10.51 -42.33
N ASP A 839 3.13 9.51 -43.00
CA ASP A 839 1.67 9.36 -43.12
C ASP A 839 1.06 8.98 -41.76
N LEU A 840 1.68 8.03 -41.05
CA LEU A 840 1.25 7.67 -39.70
C LEU A 840 1.51 8.81 -38.70
N ALA A 841 2.64 9.51 -38.82
CA ALA A 841 2.95 10.68 -37.99
C ALA A 841 1.86 11.76 -38.14
N LYS A 842 1.47 12.07 -39.37
CA LYS A 842 0.40 13.02 -39.66
C LYS A 842 -0.95 12.55 -39.12
N LYS A 843 -1.24 11.26 -39.21
CA LYS A 843 -2.49 10.67 -38.67
C LYS A 843 -2.59 10.80 -37.16
N PHE A 844 -1.48 10.62 -36.42
CA PHE A 844 -1.45 10.88 -34.98
C PHE A 844 -1.73 12.36 -34.69
N GLN A 845 -1.12 13.29 -35.43
CA GLN A 845 -1.38 14.73 -35.28
C GLN A 845 -2.84 15.11 -35.60
N GLU A 846 -3.41 14.54 -36.66
CA GLU A 846 -4.81 14.78 -37.05
C GLU A 846 -5.79 14.23 -36.00
N SER A 847 -5.47 13.08 -35.41
CA SER A 847 -6.26 12.49 -34.33
C SER A 847 -6.14 13.29 -33.04
N ASP A 848 -4.94 13.74 -32.68
CA ASP A 848 -4.71 14.59 -31.50
C ASP A 848 -5.47 15.92 -31.60
N ALA A 849 -5.47 16.54 -32.78
CA ALA A 849 -6.23 17.75 -33.04
C ALA A 849 -7.75 17.60 -32.79
N THR A 850 -8.30 16.37 -32.85
CA THR A 850 -9.71 16.13 -32.51
C THR A 850 -9.99 16.11 -31.00
N LEU A 851 -8.96 15.89 -30.17
CA LEU A 851 -9.06 15.89 -28.71
C LEU A 851 -8.96 17.30 -28.13
N LYS A 852 -8.18 18.18 -28.78
CA LYS A 852 -7.82 19.53 -28.34
C LYS A 852 -8.94 20.56 -28.50
N ARG A 853 -9.95 20.49 -27.62
CA ARG A 853 -11.04 21.47 -27.54
C ARG A 853 -11.62 21.64 -26.14
N ASP A 854 -12.36 22.74 -25.95
CA ASP A 854 -13.20 23.05 -24.80
C ASP A 854 -12.52 22.83 -23.43
N ILE A 855 -13.27 22.36 -22.43
CA ILE A 855 -12.83 22.23 -21.03
C ILE A 855 -11.61 21.33 -20.81
N ILE A 856 -11.36 20.33 -21.66
CA ILE A 856 -10.23 19.40 -21.49
C ILE A 856 -8.89 20.14 -21.60
N PHE A 857 -8.81 21.13 -22.49
CA PHE A 857 -7.61 21.93 -22.74
C PHE A 857 -7.76 23.39 -22.28
N ALA A 858 -8.70 23.66 -21.37
CA ALA A 858 -8.79 24.96 -20.71
C ALA A 858 -7.47 25.29 -20.00
N ALA A 859 -7.03 26.54 -20.17
CA ALA A 859 -5.83 27.06 -19.52
C ALA A 859 -5.98 27.05 -18.00
N SER A 860 -4.86 26.83 -17.31
CA SER A 860 -4.78 26.96 -15.85
C SER A 860 -4.95 28.42 -15.45
N LEU A 861 -5.56 28.68 -14.30
CA LEU A 861 -5.68 30.01 -13.70
C LEU A 861 -4.35 30.55 -13.17
N TYR A 862 -3.33 29.70 -13.07
CA TYR A 862 -1.98 30.10 -12.65
C TYR A 862 -1.09 30.61 -13.78
N VAL A 863 -1.57 30.53 -15.02
CA VAL A 863 -0.89 30.93 -16.25
C VAL A 863 -1.70 32.03 -16.90
#